data_AF-A0A0D0DSC0-F1
#
_entry.id   AF-A0A0D0DSC0-F1
#
_cell.length_a   1.000
_cell.length_b   1.000
_cell.length_c   1.000
_cell.angle_alpha   90.00
_cell.angle_beta   90.00
_cell.angle_gamma   90.00
#
_symmetry.space_group_name_H-M   'P 1'
#
loop_
_entity.id
_entity.type
_entity.pdbx_description
1 polymer ?
#
loop_
_entity_poly.entity_id
_entity_poly.type
_entity_poly.pdbx_seq_one_letter_code
_entity_poly.pdbx_strand_id
1 'polypeptide(L)'
;MQSLFARPTRQCSLNYLHVRIRPIPTRCLSSLLTLAPLEKRTHGFAKFAYKVTKDPIWILVPLLHHTDGDDLAILTALGQCGISQIDWIQWKSVVRSPSLECALEVLRQKQAAFAQEGSISDDLVISKTRNGAMTPTPTEACMPSWVILTLISHKIRSPNDAQSAVHDLIVPLTSLIPSPINPTINPHHAHPLLILAIHSLAYFALVSLLRPLTSRFLSLPSHTLKFKSFHFNMLLQAISLFPKSVEAASVAIRVLTEMGERGVRVWADTERVLLRERFVTLELAEWLKSRPRVWGEERKKERLEAWLNAYARLGQVEESAEYLDAIRDHCLENGVTPPYSGRGSGGGSDTLAQTDGQHRIRIGHGGVHGIPHEANTLYLRSMRNDRTSAFRYLHHLLKLERVKAPQFSTRSSLSSHSVTSHLIPKISRPRFISHRLPTKKSSIDIYDWTTALHSASHDRLLSTASLLRLFRTAKEGTKAFKPTAATYTVVMSGLVWRGALSEAVDVWDEFVREVVCGQEEVEGDKKASTMKIDRKALCVGVSVLVRSGRAVEGIYLLDEFIKMELENTPTSSNPLAAETTSSQNEHVISSSSTLPAPSYLTPHPIHTLLISLLRIRRPDVIFYIWTHLTSLYFLLPTDTILHILLKAAVLASKMDGESVRGAMAWYLVENRLFRKNTARSGPETVPIGNTNGPPNPNPETTAQSGAKTSALTRTALSAHLLSLLQNPTPPSVTGIWANRRSTEVARSIFRDMIFGNWPALRGVSPPKGVVSGRVTGGEGILGELARGFSAPSVPFLSSGPSIKAGQYAHNAQHPYAEPQPQESKHSSPIPSIHPTERTFSAYISLLGLSSHAHEIPEALRWMRALGVAPTKKTLSVALVFWAEVGLRGPLFEEGWVGTGMGMGWRQRNSGTRDMNEGNATNRMMPSAPRTTEYTALQAWMRDWVGDERCPTEGDIQKGIWAVAKMRDRDFGKRGGHAVIREGGGMCVDTVGRQWGGWGGWRKYGQ
;
A
#
# COMPACT_ATOMS: atom_id res chain seq x y z
N MET A 1 -80.89 -8.24 -4.26
CA MET A 1 -79.52 -8.79 -4.33
C MET A 1 -78.74 -8.18 -3.16
N GLN A 2 -78.68 -8.76 -1.96
CA GLN A 2 -78.03 -10.04 -1.58
C GLN A 2 -76.55 -10.08 -2.07
N SER A 3 -75.52 -10.36 -1.28
CA SER A 3 -75.35 -10.55 0.18
C SER A 3 -73.83 -10.47 0.50
N LEU A 4 -73.29 -10.38 1.73
CA LEU A 4 -73.84 -10.31 3.09
C LEU A 4 -72.76 -9.65 4.00
N PHE A 5 -73.13 -8.83 5.00
CA PHE A 5 -72.23 -8.36 6.06
C PHE A 5 -72.68 -8.90 7.43
N ALA A 6 -71.81 -9.60 8.15
CA ALA A 6 -72.03 -9.97 9.55
C ALA A 6 -70.71 -9.88 10.34
N ARG A 7 -70.75 -9.20 11.50
CA ARG A 7 -69.65 -9.18 12.48
C ARG A 7 -69.70 -10.49 13.32
N PRO A 8 -68.68 -10.78 14.15
CA PRO A 8 -68.70 -10.18 15.50
C PRO A 8 -67.35 -9.63 15.99
N THR A 9 -67.47 -8.62 16.85
CA THR A 9 -66.40 -8.02 17.64
C THR A 9 -65.91 -8.95 18.77
N ARG A 10 -64.60 -8.93 19.05
CA ARG A 10 -64.07 -9.19 20.41
C ARG A 10 -62.96 -8.18 20.75
N GLN A 11 -63.18 -7.41 21.81
CA GLN A 11 -62.11 -6.71 22.54
C GLN A 11 -61.33 -7.74 23.37
N CYS A 12 -60.01 -7.60 23.49
CA CYS A 12 -59.28 -7.56 24.77
C CYS A 12 -57.76 -7.42 24.61
N SER A 13 -57.15 -6.93 25.70
CA SER A 13 -55.71 -6.87 26.04
C SER A 13 -54.74 -6.09 25.15
N LEU A 14 -54.41 -4.88 25.64
CA LEU A 14 -53.07 -4.30 25.53
C LEU A 14 -52.01 -5.32 25.98
N ASN A 15 -51.02 -5.61 25.14
CA ASN A 15 -49.74 -6.16 25.56
C ASN A 15 -48.62 -5.78 24.56
N TYR A 16 -47.44 -5.50 25.11
CA TYR A 16 -46.27 -4.89 24.47
C TYR A 16 -46.00 -5.25 22.99
N LEU A 17 -46.02 -4.23 22.13
CA LEU A 17 -45.55 -4.30 20.74
C LEU A 17 -44.01 -4.39 20.68
N HIS A 18 -43.47 -5.60 20.78
CA HIS A 18 -42.14 -5.89 20.26
C HIS A 18 -42.16 -5.75 18.73
N VAL A 19 -41.69 -4.61 18.22
CA VAL A 19 -41.58 -4.36 16.77
C VAL A 19 -40.59 -5.36 16.16
N ARG A 20 -41.11 -6.46 15.58
CA ARG A 20 -40.36 -7.36 14.72
C ARG A 20 -40.01 -6.63 13.42
N ILE A 21 -38.90 -5.90 13.44
CA ILE A 21 -38.28 -5.32 12.24
C ILE A 21 -38.00 -6.48 11.27
N ARG A 22 -38.71 -6.50 10.13
CA ARG A 22 -38.46 -7.50 9.07
C ARG A 22 -36.98 -7.40 8.63
N PRO A 23 -36.28 -8.51 8.38
CA PRO A 23 -34.88 -8.47 7.94
C PRO A 23 -34.77 -7.75 6.60
N ILE A 24 -34.24 -6.52 6.63
CA ILE A 24 -33.94 -5.74 5.42
C ILE A 24 -32.81 -6.46 4.68
N PRO A 25 -32.90 -6.72 3.36
CA PRO A 25 -31.84 -7.39 2.61
C PRO A 25 -30.59 -6.49 2.50
N THR A 26 -29.63 -6.70 3.40
CA THR A 26 -28.38 -5.92 3.51
C THR A 26 -27.30 -6.29 2.48
N ARG A 27 -27.42 -7.46 1.83
CA ARG A 27 -26.42 -8.02 0.88
C ARG A 27 -25.88 -7.00 -0.14
N CYS A 28 -26.74 -6.15 -0.70
CA CYS A 28 -26.38 -5.21 -1.77
C CYS A 28 -25.44 -4.06 -1.34
N LEU A 29 -25.45 -3.67 -0.06
CA LEU A 29 -24.64 -2.53 0.41
C LEU A 29 -23.18 -2.94 0.68
N SER A 30 -22.96 -4.15 1.19
CA SER A 30 -21.62 -4.61 1.57
C SER A 30 -20.65 -4.78 0.38
N SER A 31 -21.16 -4.91 -0.85
CA SER A 31 -20.35 -4.92 -2.07
C SER A 31 -20.04 -3.50 -2.58
N LEU A 32 -21.01 -2.59 -2.50
CA LEU A 32 -20.88 -1.21 -2.95
C LEU A 32 -19.85 -0.40 -2.12
N LEU A 33 -19.75 -0.64 -0.81
CA LEU A 33 -18.95 0.20 0.08
C LEU A 33 -17.42 -0.03 0.02
N THR A 34 -16.92 -1.16 -0.50
CA THR A 34 -15.50 -1.54 -0.28
C THR A 34 -14.49 -1.11 -1.34
N LEU A 35 -14.91 -0.74 -2.55
CA LEU A 35 -14.01 -0.26 -3.62
C LEU A 35 -14.51 0.99 -4.35
N ALA A 36 -15.73 1.44 -4.09
CA ALA A 36 -16.28 2.63 -4.74
C ALA A 36 -15.56 3.93 -4.31
N PRO A 37 -15.66 5.01 -5.10
CA PRO A 37 -15.31 6.37 -4.68
C PRO A 37 -16.01 6.76 -3.38
N LEU A 38 -15.42 7.69 -2.60
CA LEU A 38 -15.94 8.12 -1.30
C LEU A 38 -17.41 8.56 -1.38
N GLU A 39 -17.76 9.37 -2.38
CA GLU A 39 -19.12 9.85 -2.66
C GLU A 39 -20.15 8.71 -2.77
N LYS A 40 -19.84 7.64 -3.53
CA LYS A 40 -20.72 6.48 -3.65
C LYS A 40 -20.82 5.68 -2.35
N ARG A 41 -19.84 5.79 -1.43
CA ARG A 41 -19.93 5.23 -0.07
C ARG A 41 -20.79 6.09 0.84
N THR A 42 -20.62 7.41 0.84
CA THR A 42 -21.41 8.34 1.68
C THR A 42 -22.86 8.37 1.22
N HIS A 43 -23.13 8.35 -0.09
CA HIS A 43 -24.47 8.14 -0.65
C HIS A 43 -25.05 6.77 -0.24
N GLY A 44 -24.27 5.69 -0.33
CA GLY A 44 -24.69 4.34 0.09
C GLY A 44 -25.06 4.28 1.58
N PHE A 45 -24.28 4.96 2.42
CA PHE A 45 -24.56 5.15 3.84
C PHE A 45 -25.86 5.95 4.05
N ALA A 46 -26.01 7.12 3.44
CA ALA A 46 -27.19 7.97 3.58
C ALA A 46 -28.47 7.23 3.16
N LYS A 47 -28.46 6.55 2.00
CA LYS A 47 -29.60 5.73 1.53
C LYS A 47 -29.97 4.61 2.49
N PHE A 48 -29.01 4.06 3.25
CA PHE A 48 -29.28 3.03 4.26
C PHE A 48 -29.72 3.63 5.60
N ALA A 49 -29.11 4.75 6.02
CA ALA A 49 -29.52 5.54 7.17
C ALA A 49 -30.98 5.99 7.03
N TYR A 50 -31.39 6.52 5.88
CA TYR A 50 -32.79 6.86 5.59
C TYR A 50 -33.72 5.65 5.78
N LYS A 51 -33.37 4.48 5.22
CA LYS A 51 -34.20 3.28 5.30
C LYS A 51 -34.49 2.84 6.73
N VAL A 52 -33.50 2.99 7.64
CA VAL A 52 -33.57 2.54 9.04
C VAL A 52 -34.13 3.62 9.97
N THR A 53 -33.65 4.86 9.86
CA THR A 53 -34.01 5.96 10.77
C THR A 53 -35.32 6.66 10.39
N LYS A 54 -35.69 6.61 9.11
CA LYS A 54 -36.76 7.42 8.46
C LYS A 54 -36.54 8.93 8.53
N ASP A 55 -35.34 9.37 8.88
CA ASP A 55 -35.00 10.78 8.99
C ASP A 55 -34.76 11.40 7.58
N PRO A 56 -35.55 12.40 7.16
CA PRO A 56 -35.49 12.98 5.82
C PRO A 56 -34.15 13.66 5.50
N ILE A 57 -33.33 14.00 6.51
CA ILE A 57 -31.99 14.58 6.32
C ILE A 57 -31.10 13.71 5.42
N TRP A 58 -31.34 12.40 5.41
CA TRP A 58 -30.61 11.42 4.60
C TRP A 58 -31.03 11.38 3.12
N ILE A 59 -32.18 11.98 2.77
CA ILE A 59 -32.55 12.28 1.37
C ILE A 59 -31.87 13.57 0.93
N LEU A 60 -31.90 14.59 1.80
CA LEU A 60 -31.35 15.92 1.52
C LEU A 60 -29.84 15.88 1.26
N VAL A 61 -29.05 15.22 2.11
CA VAL A 61 -27.57 15.21 2.00
C VAL A 61 -27.09 14.80 0.60
N PRO A 62 -27.55 13.69 -0.03
CA PRO A 62 -27.22 13.39 -1.43
C PRO A 62 -27.65 14.45 -2.46
N LEU A 63 -28.85 15.02 -2.34
CA LEU A 63 -29.37 16.00 -3.31
C LEU A 63 -28.50 17.27 -3.34
N LEU A 64 -28.00 17.70 -2.18
CA LEU A 64 -27.12 18.86 -2.04
C LEU A 64 -25.72 18.70 -2.69
N HIS A 65 -25.38 17.52 -3.23
CA HIS A 65 -24.14 17.33 -3.99
C HIS A 65 -24.19 17.97 -5.37
N HIS A 66 -25.34 17.88 -6.05
CA HIS A 66 -25.48 18.28 -7.44
C HIS A 66 -25.57 19.81 -7.55
N THR A 67 -24.54 20.43 -8.11
CA THR A 67 -24.48 21.89 -8.34
C THR A 67 -25.61 22.37 -9.27
N ASP A 68 -25.95 21.51 -10.23
CA ASP A 68 -26.91 21.76 -11.31
C ASP A 68 -28.22 21.01 -11.04
N GLY A 69 -28.43 20.55 -9.80
CA GLY A 69 -29.62 19.84 -9.39
C GLY A 69 -30.85 20.74 -9.41
N ASP A 70 -32.01 20.15 -9.69
CA ASP A 70 -33.30 20.82 -9.64
C ASP A 70 -33.53 21.49 -8.27
N ASP A 71 -33.48 22.83 -8.24
CA ASP A 71 -33.68 23.63 -7.05
C ASP A 71 -35.07 23.35 -6.41
N LEU A 72 -36.08 22.92 -7.19
CA LEU A 72 -37.40 22.52 -6.67
C LEU A 72 -37.34 21.22 -5.85
N ALA A 73 -36.57 20.23 -6.31
CA ALA A 73 -36.35 18.99 -5.57
C ALA A 73 -35.59 19.24 -4.26
N ILE A 74 -34.61 20.15 -4.27
CA ILE A 74 -33.88 20.59 -3.07
C ILE A 74 -34.82 21.29 -2.09
N LEU A 75 -35.62 22.26 -2.54
CA LEU A 75 -36.60 22.98 -1.71
C LEU A 75 -37.66 22.02 -1.11
N THR A 76 -38.12 21.04 -1.88
CA THR A 76 -39.05 20.00 -1.38
C THR A 76 -38.41 19.15 -0.27
N ALA A 77 -37.15 18.74 -0.44
CA ALA A 77 -36.42 17.98 0.56
C ALA A 77 -36.10 18.80 1.82
N LEU A 78 -35.78 20.09 1.68
CA LEU A 78 -35.60 21.03 2.81
C LEU A 78 -36.89 21.17 3.62
N GLY A 79 -38.03 21.34 2.95
CA GLY A 79 -39.35 21.39 3.59
C GLY A 79 -39.68 20.11 4.37
N GLN A 80 -39.37 18.93 3.82
CA GLN A 80 -39.51 17.65 4.53
C GLN A 80 -38.61 17.55 5.77
N CYS A 81 -37.46 18.23 5.78
CA CYS A 81 -36.56 18.29 6.94
C CYS A 81 -36.93 19.39 7.96
N GLY A 82 -37.95 20.20 7.69
CA GLY A 82 -38.29 21.38 8.51
C GLY A 82 -37.25 22.51 8.43
N ILE A 83 -36.40 22.52 7.41
CA ILE A 83 -35.38 23.56 7.21
C ILE A 83 -36.01 24.72 6.44
N SER A 84 -35.95 25.93 6.99
CA SER A 84 -36.54 27.10 6.34
C SER A 84 -35.76 27.51 5.09
N GLN A 85 -36.44 28.14 4.13
CA GLN A 85 -35.79 28.67 2.93
C GLN A 85 -34.74 29.75 3.27
N ILE A 86 -34.95 30.49 4.36
CA ILE A 86 -34.01 31.51 4.86
C ILE A 86 -32.73 30.85 5.38
N ASP A 87 -32.83 29.78 6.19
CA ASP A 87 -31.67 29.01 6.68
C ASP A 87 -30.92 28.37 5.48
N TRP A 88 -31.63 27.83 4.50
CA TRP A 88 -31.01 27.37 3.25
C TRP A 88 -30.23 28.48 2.54
N ILE A 89 -30.82 29.66 2.33
CA ILE A 89 -30.14 30.80 1.67
C ILE A 89 -28.91 31.23 2.47
N GLN A 90 -29.00 31.30 3.80
CA GLN A 90 -27.92 31.66 4.71
C GLN A 90 -26.70 30.73 4.57
N TRP A 91 -26.92 29.43 4.38
CA TRP A 91 -25.85 28.42 4.27
C TRP A 91 -25.53 27.95 2.85
N LYS A 92 -26.29 28.38 1.83
CA LYS A 92 -26.13 27.99 0.41
C LYS A 92 -24.71 28.20 -0.12
N SER A 93 -24.04 29.28 0.27
CA SER A 93 -22.66 29.57 -0.15
C SER A 93 -21.63 28.58 0.43
N VAL A 94 -21.77 28.20 1.70
CA VAL A 94 -20.92 27.19 2.36
C VAL A 94 -21.13 25.82 1.70
N VAL A 95 -22.39 25.45 1.43
CA VAL A 95 -22.73 24.16 0.82
C VAL A 95 -22.32 24.07 -0.65
N ARG A 96 -22.46 25.15 -1.43
CA ARG A 96 -22.03 25.19 -2.85
C ARG A 96 -20.54 25.46 -3.06
N SER A 97 -19.76 25.71 -2.00
CA SER A 97 -18.30 25.91 -2.09
C SER A 97 -17.57 24.72 -2.78
N PRO A 98 -16.53 24.97 -3.59
CA PRO A 98 -15.92 23.93 -4.44
C PRO A 98 -15.06 22.91 -3.69
N SER A 99 -14.49 23.29 -2.55
CA SER A 99 -13.68 22.45 -1.66
C SER A 99 -14.13 22.62 -0.20
N LEU A 100 -13.67 21.74 0.69
CA LEU A 100 -13.89 21.92 2.13
C LEU A 100 -13.19 23.18 2.66
N GLU A 101 -11.97 23.47 2.20
CA GLU A 101 -11.20 24.64 2.62
C GLU A 101 -11.94 25.95 2.32
N CYS A 102 -12.48 26.10 1.10
CA CYS A 102 -13.32 27.26 0.76
C CYS A 102 -14.59 27.31 1.62
N ALA A 103 -15.23 26.17 1.91
CA ALA A 103 -16.41 26.13 2.76
C ALA A 103 -16.12 26.56 4.21
N LEU A 104 -14.97 26.14 4.76
CA LEU A 104 -14.49 26.54 6.08
C LEU A 104 -14.15 28.03 6.12
N GLU A 105 -13.60 28.59 5.05
CA GLU A 105 -13.27 30.02 5.02
C GLU A 105 -14.53 30.90 4.93
N VAL A 106 -15.50 30.52 4.09
CA VAL A 106 -16.82 31.18 4.06
C VAL A 106 -17.56 31.04 5.40
N LEU A 107 -17.39 29.91 6.10
CA LEU A 107 -17.91 29.71 7.45
C LEU A 107 -17.27 30.67 8.47
N ARG A 108 -15.94 30.81 8.47
CA ARG A 108 -15.22 31.77 9.34
C ARG A 108 -15.64 33.22 9.08
N GLN A 109 -15.76 33.61 7.81
CA GLN A 109 -16.22 34.95 7.42
C GLN A 109 -17.64 35.22 7.92
N LYS A 110 -18.56 34.24 7.80
CA LYS A 110 -19.91 34.35 8.37
C LYS A 110 -19.90 34.44 9.89
N GLN A 111 -19.09 33.63 10.59
CA GLN A 111 -18.95 33.69 12.05
C GLN A 111 -18.41 35.05 12.51
N ALA A 112 -17.44 35.63 11.79
CA ALA A 112 -16.93 36.97 12.07
C ALA A 112 -17.99 38.06 11.85
N ALA A 113 -18.80 37.96 10.79
CA ALA A 113 -19.91 38.88 10.53
C ALA A 113 -20.97 38.83 11.65
N PHE A 114 -21.40 37.63 12.08
CA PHE A 114 -22.35 37.50 13.20
C PHE A 114 -21.80 38.04 14.52
N ALA A 115 -20.49 37.89 14.78
CA ALA A 115 -19.84 38.49 15.96
C ALA A 115 -19.79 40.03 15.91
N GLN A 116 -19.78 40.63 14.72
CA GLN A 116 -19.82 42.09 14.54
C GLN A 116 -21.25 42.64 14.63
N GLU A 117 -22.23 41.99 13.99
CA GLU A 117 -23.64 42.39 14.05
C GLU A 117 -24.22 42.33 15.48
N GLY A 118 -23.82 41.32 16.26
CA GLY A 118 -24.19 41.20 17.68
C GLY A 118 -23.58 42.27 18.61
N SER A 119 -22.67 43.12 18.11
CA SER A 119 -22.03 44.20 18.87
C SER A 119 -22.61 45.59 18.57
N ILE A 120 -23.68 45.69 17.79
CA ILE A 120 -24.30 46.98 17.42
C ILE A 120 -25.22 47.48 18.55
N SER A 121 -24.57 48.08 19.56
CA SER A 121 -25.04 49.09 20.51
C SER A 121 -26.42 48.89 21.18
N ASP A 122 -26.37 48.48 22.46
CA ASP A 122 -27.50 48.48 23.41
C ASP A 122 -27.95 49.92 23.82
N ASP A 123 -27.24 50.97 23.40
CA ASP A 123 -27.50 52.37 23.79
C ASP A 123 -28.67 53.05 23.06
N LEU A 124 -29.36 52.35 22.14
CA LEU A 124 -30.59 52.86 21.49
C LEU A 124 -31.86 52.28 22.12
N VAL A 125 -31.96 52.44 23.45
CA VAL A 125 -33.17 52.18 24.25
C VAL A 125 -34.29 53.15 23.86
N ILE A 126 -35.01 52.84 22.78
CA ILE A 126 -36.34 53.41 22.53
C ILE A 126 -37.34 52.62 23.37
N SER A 127 -37.60 53.13 24.58
CA SER A 127 -38.64 52.63 25.48
C SER A 127 -40.04 52.83 24.89
N LYS A 128 -40.49 51.87 24.05
CA LYS A 128 -41.88 51.81 23.57
C LYS A 128 -42.58 50.51 23.97
N THR A 129 -43.25 50.62 25.11
CA THR A 129 -44.33 49.75 25.58
C THR A 129 -45.26 49.29 24.45
N ARG A 130 -45.22 48.00 24.09
CA ARG A 130 -46.37 47.33 23.48
C ARG A 130 -46.38 45.83 23.83
N ASN A 131 -47.46 45.41 24.46
CA ASN A 131 -47.62 44.07 25.02
C ASN A 131 -47.75 43.00 23.94
N GLY A 132 -47.23 41.80 24.23
CA GLY A 132 -47.94 40.56 23.88
C GLY A 132 -47.55 39.81 22.60
N ALA A 133 -46.32 39.92 22.11
CA ALA A 133 -45.80 38.98 21.10
C ALA A 133 -44.40 38.50 21.53
N MET A 134 -44.20 37.17 21.56
CA MET A 134 -42.86 36.58 21.73
C MET A 134 -42.03 36.91 20.48
N THR A 135 -41.26 37.99 20.54
CA THR A 135 -40.17 38.22 19.60
C THR A 135 -39.20 37.05 19.75
N PRO A 136 -38.86 36.31 18.67
CA PRO A 136 -37.89 35.25 18.78
C PRO A 136 -36.55 35.87 19.17
N THR A 137 -36.06 35.53 20.37
CA THR A 137 -34.70 35.82 20.80
C THR A 137 -33.74 35.45 19.67
N PRO A 138 -32.79 36.32 19.27
CA PRO A 138 -31.91 36.05 18.14
C PRO A 138 -31.15 34.76 18.40
N THR A 139 -31.59 33.68 17.74
CA THR A 139 -31.01 32.35 17.89
C THR A 139 -29.57 32.46 17.41
N GLU A 140 -28.61 32.32 18.33
CA GLU A 140 -27.19 32.40 18.03
C GLU A 140 -26.87 31.54 16.80
N ALA A 141 -26.04 32.06 15.88
CA ALA A 141 -25.83 31.54 14.52
C ALA A 141 -25.00 30.23 14.48
N CYS A 142 -25.44 29.26 15.27
CA CYS A 142 -24.99 27.88 15.39
C CYS A 142 -25.16 27.17 14.04
N MET A 143 -24.04 26.71 13.46
CA MET A 143 -24.04 26.00 12.18
C MET A 143 -24.95 24.76 12.21
N PRO A 144 -25.98 24.67 11.35
CA PRO A 144 -26.91 23.55 11.36
C PRO A 144 -26.23 22.20 11.05
N SER A 145 -26.65 21.17 11.78
CA SER A 145 -26.12 19.80 11.60
C SER A 145 -26.23 19.24 10.17
N TRP A 146 -27.22 19.70 9.39
CA TRP A 146 -27.39 19.32 7.98
C TRP A 146 -26.27 19.86 7.08
N VAL A 147 -25.75 21.07 7.37
CA VAL A 147 -24.60 21.66 6.65
C VAL A 147 -23.36 20.80 6.89
N ILE A 148 -23.07 20.49 8.16
CA ILE A 148 -21.90 19.71 8.58
C ILE A 148 -21.90 18.31 7.94
N LEU A 149 -23.05 17.62 7.97
CA LEU A 149 -23.23 16.31 7.32
C LEU A 149 -22.99 16.39 5.80
N THR A 150 -23.42 17.47 5.15
CA THR A 150 -23.24 17.68 3.71
C THR A 150 -21.78 17.96 3.36
N LEU A 151 -21.08 18.80 4.14
CA LEU A 151 -19.66 19.09 3.96
C LEU A 151 -18.81 17.81 4.07
N ILE A 152 -19.02 17.01 5.12
CA ILE A 152 -18.24 15.80 5.36
C ILE A 152 -18.57 14.67 4.39
N SER A 153 -19.81 14.62 3.85
CA SER A 153 -20.19 13.62 2.85
C SER A 153 -19.60 13.86 1.46
N HIS A 154 -19.30 15.13 1.10
CA HIS A 154 -19.12 15.55 -0.30
C HIS A 154 -17.92 16.45 -0.58
N LYS A 155 -17.43 17.22 0.39
CA LYS A 155 -16.36 18.21 0.19
C LYS A 155 -14.97 17.71 0.55
N ILE A 156 -14.88 16.55 1.21
CA ILE A 156 -13.61 15.89 1.51
C ILE A 156 -13.09 15.19 0.25
N ARG A 157 -12.13 15.82 -0.43
CA ARG A 157 -11.49 15.34 -1.66
C ARG A 157 -10.02 14.95 -1.44
N SER A 158 -9.36 15.55 -0.47
CA SER A 158 -7.97 15.30 -0.09
C SER A 158 -7.82 14.69 1.32
N PRO A 159 -6.68 14.06 1.64
CA PRO A 159 -6.39 13.63 3.02
C PRO A 159 -6.27 14.82 3.98
N ASN A 160 -5.82 16.00 3.52
CA ASN A 160 -5.78 17.20 4.34
C ASN A 160 -7.21 17.65 4.69
N ASP A 161 -8.13 17.63 3.72
CA ASP A 161 -9.55 17.93 3.95
C ASP A 161 -10.14 16.99 5.02
N ALA A 162 -9.73 15.71 5.02
CA ALA A 162 -10.21 14.73 5.99
C ALA A 162 -9.65 15.00 7.40
N GLN A 163 -8.41 15.47 7.50
CA GLN A 163 -7.81 15.90 8.77
C GLN A 163 -8.46 17.20 9.28
N SER A 164 -8.58 18.24 8.45
CA SER A 164 -9.25 19.50 8.79
C SER A 164 -10.72 19.30 9.13
N ALA A 165 -11.46 18.46 8.42
CA ALA A 165 -12.84 18.11 8.80
C ALA A 165 -12.91 17.50 10.21
N VAL A 166 -11.93 16.67 10.59
CA VAL A 166 -11.88 16.07 11.93
C VAL A 166 -11.51 17.10 13.00
N HIS A 167 -10.46 17.89 12.76
CA HIS A 167 -9.94 18.84 13.75
C HIS A 167 -10.78 20.11 13.89
N ASP A 168 -11.24 20.69 12.78
CA ASP A 168 -11.89 22.02 12.74
C ASP A 168 -13.41 21.93 12.86
N LEU A 169 -14.03 20.83 12.39
CA LEU A 169 -15.47 20.60 12.51
C LEU A 169 -15.78 19.60 13.62
N ILE A 170 -15.39 18.33 13.45
CA ILE A 170 -15.96 17.23 14.24
C ILE A 170 -15.54 17.28 15.72
N VAL A 171 -14.26 17.52 16.01
CA VAL A 171 -13.76 17.52 17.40
C VAL A 171 -14.40 18.63 18.25
N PRO A 172 -14.48 19.91 17.81
CA PRO A 172 -15.21 20.96 18.52
C PRO A 172 -16.69 20.62 18.72
N LEU A 173 -17.38 20.23 17.65
CA LEU A 173 -18.82 19.98 17.64
C LEU A 173 -19.25 18.74 18.43
N THR A 174 -18.35 17.78 18.63
CA THR A 174 -18.64 16.58 19.44
C THR A 174 -18.15 16.70 20.88
N SER A 175 -17.46 17.79 21.24
CA SER A 175 -16.97 18.01 22.61
C SER A 175 -18.13 18.04 23.63
N LEU A 176 -17.90 17.47 24.82
CA LEU A 176 -18.93 17.28 25.86
C LEU A 176 -19.00 18.46 26.83
N ILE A 177 -18.06 19.39 26.71
CA ILE A 177 -18.01 20.64 27.46
C ILE A 177 -18.87 21.62 26.66
N PRO A 178 -20.03 22.08 27.18
CA PRO A 178 -20.80 23.11 26.52
C PRO A 178 -19.98 24.41 26.57
N SER A 179 -19.32 24.74 25.46
CA SER A 179 -18.82 26.08 25.24
C SER A 179 -19.97 26.90 24.66
N PRO A 180 -20.26 28.12 25.16
CA PRO A 180 -21.32 28.96 24.61
C PRO A 180 -21.10 29.30 23.13
N ILE A 181 -19.88 29.16 22.62
CA ILE A 181 -19.51 29.44 21.23
C ILE A 181 -19.74 28.21 20.31
N ASN A 182 -19.87 27.00 20.86
CA ASN A 182 -19.88 25.76 20.06
C ASN A 182 -21.32 25.29 19.74
N PRO A 183 -21.67 25.11 18.44
CA PRO A 183 -22.94 24.54 18.02
C PRO A 183 -23.29 23.22 18.72
N THR A 184 -24.44 23.16 19.38
CA THR A 184 -24.99 21.89 19.88
C THR A 184 -25.54 21.09 18.71
N ILE A 185 -24.75 20.16 18.16
CA ILE A 185 -25.29 19.19 17.19
C ILE A 185 -26.45 18.44 17.85
N ASN A 186 -27.59 18.36 17.16
CA ASN A 186 -28.69 17.47 17.53
C ASN A 186 -28.15 16.07 17.88
N PRO A 187 -28.33 15.56 19.12
CA PRO A 187 -27.67 14.33 19.58
C PRO A 187 -27.90 13.09 18.69
N HIS A 188 -28.98 13.07 17.90
CA HIS A 188 -29.26 12.01 16.93
C HIS A 188 -28.33 12.02 15.71
N HIS A 189 -27.75 13.17 15.34
CA HIS A 189 -26.86 13.33 14.18
C HIS A 189 -25.38 13.10 14.52
N ALA A 190 -24.99 13.20 15.80
CA ALA A 190 -23.59 13.03 16.23
C ALA A 190 -23.00 11.65 15.87
N HIS A 191 -23.77 10.56 16.03
CA HIS A 191 -23.32 9.21 15.71
C HIS A 191 -23.14 8.96 14.20
N PRO A 192 -24.13 9.27 13.33
CA PRO A 192 -23.92 9.25 11.88
C PRO A 192 -22.76 10.11 11.39
N LEU A 193 -22.57 11.30 11.97
CA LEU A 193 -21.47 12.19 11.60
C LEU A 193 -20.09 11.56 11.84
N LEU A 194 -19.89 10.96 13.02
CA LEU A 194 -18.67 10.23 13.35
C LEU A 194 -18.44 9.02 12.42
N ILE A 195 -19.50 8.34 12.00
CA ILE A 195 -19.40 7.21 11.06
C ILE A 195 -19.00 7.69 9.65
N LEU A 196 -19.58 8.79 9.15
CA LEU A 196 -19.21 9.41 7.87
C LEU A 196 -17.75 9.89 7.87
N ALA A 197 -17.30 10.49 8.98
CA ALA A 197 -15.91 10.87 9.17
C ALA A 197 -14.95 9.67 9.14
N ILE A 198 -15.33 8.56 9.80
CA ILE A 198 -14.52 7.33 9.78
C ILE A 198 -14.53 6.70 8.38
N HIS A 199 -15.60 6.84 7.59
CA HIS A 199 -15.60 6.47 6.17
C HIS A 199 -14.63 7.31 5.31
N SER A 200 -14.53 8.62 5.53
CA SER A 200 -13.58 9.48 4.80
C SER A 200 -12.14 9.21 5.23
N LEU A 201 -11.85 9.11 6.54
CA LEU A 201 -10.53 8.71 7.05
C LEU A 201 -10.10 7.34 6.51
N ALA A 202 -11.02 6.37 6.43
CA ALA A 202 -10.73 5.05 5.87
C ALA A 202 -10.39 5.10 4.37
N TYR A 203 -11.03 5.99 3.60
CA TYR A 203 -10.73 6.20 2.18
C TYR A 203 -9.30 6.72 1.98
N PHE A 204 -8.83 7.63 2.85
CA PHE A 204 -7.46 8.15 2.85
C PHE A 204 -6.47 7.37 3.73
N ALA A 205 -6.87 6.22 4.30
CA ALA A 205 -6.07 5.38 5.21
C ALA A 205 -5.47 6.11 6.45
N LEU A 206 -6.15 7.14 6.96
CA LEU A 206 -5.70 7.98 8.08
C LEU A 206 -5.97 7.33 9.45
N VAL A 207 -5.21 6.27 9.77
CA VAL A 207 -5.43 5.43 10.98
C VAL A 207 -5.27 6.21 12.30
N SER A 208 -4.39 7.22 12.36
CA SER A 208 -4.09 7.97 13.60
C SER A 208 -5.31 8.65 14.23
N LEU A 209 -6.26 9.12 13.41
CA LEU A 209 -7.47 9.81 13.86
C LEU A 209 -8.62 8.86 14.24
N LEU A 210 -8.48 7.55 13.95
CA LEU A 210 -9.51 6.56 14.22
C LEU A 210 -9.76 6.37 15.72
N ARG A 211 -8.69 6.27 16.53
CA ARG A 211 -8.79 6.01 17.98
C ARG A 211 -9.46 7.16 18.74
N PRO A 212 -9.13 8.45 18.52
CA PRO A 212 -9.88 9.58 19.10
C PRO A 212 -11.36 9.57 18.73
N LEU A 213 -11.71 9.46 17.43
CA LEU A 213 -13.10 9.50 16.99
C LEU A 213 -13.93 8.31 17.49
N THR A 214 -13.35 7.12 17.56
CA THR A 214 -14.05 5.96 18.12
C THR A 214 -14.22 6.08 19.63
N SER A 215 -13.22 6.62 20.34
CA SER A 215 -13.37 6.93 21.77
C SER A 215 -14.47 7.97 22.00
N ARG A 216 -14.56 8.99 21.12
CA ARG A 216 -15.65 9.96 21.10
C ARG A 216 -17.01 9.29 20.94
N PHE A 217 -17.17 8.46 19.91
CA PHE A 217 -18.40 7.70 19.64
C PHE A 217 -18.83 6.85 20.85
N LEU A 218 -17.90 6.15 21.49
CA LEU A 218 -18.20 5.31 22.65
C LEU A 218 -18.57 6.15 23.89
N SER A 219 -17.98 7.34 24.05
CA SER A 219 -18.28 8.28 25.14
C SER A 219 -19.63 8.99 25.02
N LEU A 220 -20.30 8.94 23.87
CA LEU A 220 -21.59 9.61 23.69
C LEU A 220 -22.69 8.93 24.55
N PRO A 221 -23.57 9.69 25.23
CA PRO A 221 -24.51 9.14 26.19
C PRO A 221 -25.47 8.13 25.56
N SER A 222 -25.65 6.99 26.22
CA SER A 222 -26.36 5.84 25.64
C SER A 222 -27.85 6.08 25.32
N HIS A 223 -28.46 7.12 25.90
CA HIS A 223 -29.85 7.52 25.61
C HIS A 223 -30.01 8.24 24.26
N THR A 224 -28.95 8.87 23.73
CA THR A 224 -28.99 9.59 22.43
C THR A 224 -29.06 8.63 21.23
N LEU A 225 -28.59 7.39 21.41
CA LEU A 225 -28.62 6.31 20.42
C LEU A 225 -30.03 5.67 20.33
N LYS A 226 -30.95 6.31 19.61
CA LYS A 226 -32.25 5.71 19.27
C LYS A 226 -32.09 4.39 18.49
N PHE A 227 -31.03 4.25 17.69
CA PHE A 227 -30.76 3.09 16.83
C PHE A 227 -29.40 2.42 17.14
N LYS A 228 -29.13 2.09 18.41
CA LYS A 228 -27.84 1.48 18.87
C LYS A 228 -27.26 0.45 17.91
N SER A 229 -28.02 -0.60 17.57
CA SER A 229 -27.54 -1.68 16.69
C SER A 229 -27.13 -1.19 15.30
N PHE A 230 -27.84 -0.22 14.72
CA PHE A 230 -27.48 0.37 13.43
C PHE A 230 -26.15 1.13 13.50
N HIS A 231 -26.01 2.08 14.43
CA HIS A 231 -24.82 2.94 14.49
C HIS A 231 -23.55 2.13 14.80
N PHE A 232 -23.60 1.19 15.76
CA PHE A 232 -22.45 0.35 16.09
C PHE A 232 -22.03 -0.58 14.94
N ASN A 233 -22.99 -1.18 14.22
CA ASN A 233 -22.67 -2.02 13.07
C ASN A 233 -22.12 -1.21 11.89
N MET A 234 -22.67 -0.02 11.62
CA MET A 234 -22.15 0.87 10.59
C MET A 234 -20.76 1.42 10.92
N LEU A 235 -20.49 1.73 12.20
CA LEU A 235 -19.16 2.09 12.68
C LEU A 235 -18.15 0.97 12.39
N LEU A 236 -18.45 -0.27 12.77
CA LEU A 236 -17.57 -1.42 12.48
C LEU A 236 -17.36 -1.64 10.97
N GLN A 237 -18.39 -1.44 10.15
CA GLN A 237 -18.24 -1.47 8.70
C GLN A 237 -17.33 -0.35 8.18
N ALA A 238 -17.43 0.88 8.71
CA ALA A 238 -16.52 1.97 8.38
C ALA A 238 -15.07 1.68 8.81
N ILE A 239 -14.86 1.15 10.02
CA ILE A 239 -13.54 0.74 10.53
C ILE A 239 -12.92 -0.38 9.67
N SER A 240 -13.73 -1.33 9.20
CA SER A 240 -13.25 -2.44 8.36
C SER A 240 -12.79 -2.03 6.94
N LEU A 241 -12.96 -0.76 6.55
CA LEU A 241 -12.46 -0.22 5.29
C LEU A 241 -10.99 0.21 5.36
N PHE A 242 -10.43 0.39 6.57
CA PHE A 242 -9.01 0.73 6.74
C PHE A 242 -8.11 -0.43 6.26
N PRO A 243 -6.89 -0.13 5.78
CA PRO A 243 -5.90 -1.17 5.47
C PRO A 243 -5.45 -1.89 6.76
N LYS A 244 -4.91 -3.11 6.57
CA LYS A 244 -4.58 -4.03 7.67
C LYS A 244 -3.62 -3.39 8.66
N SER A 245 -4.15 -3.01 9.81
CA SER A 245 -3.44 -2.35 10.90
C SER A 245 -3.87 -2.97 12.23
N VAL A 246 -2.89 -3.27 13.08
CA VAL A 246 -3.12 -3.76 14.45
C VAL A 246 -3.92 -2.71 15.24
N GLU A 247 -3.65 -1.43 15.04
CA GLU A 247 -4.40 -0.36 15.68
C GLU A 247 -5.88 -0.38 15.26
N ALA A 248 -6.18 -0.43 13.96
CA ALA A 248 -7.56 -0.41 13.50
C ALA A 248 -8.34 -1.67 13.96
N ALA A 249 -7.68 -2.83 14.00
CA ALA A 249 -8.24 -4.05 14.59
C ALA A 249 -8.49 -3.92 16.10
N SER A 250 -7.54 -3.37 16.87
CA SER A 250 -7.70 -3.13 18.32
C SER A 250 -8.87 -2.18 18.62
N VAL A 251 -9.08 -1.16 17.77
CA VAL A 251 -10.23 -0.26 17.87
C VAL A 251 -11.53 -0.98 17.55
N ALA A 252 -11.57 -1.85 16.53
CA ALA A 252 -12.74 -2.68 16.26
C ALA A 252 -13.04 -3.66 17.40
N ILE A 253 -12.03 -4.30 18.01
CA ILE A 253 -12.19 -5.15 19.20
C ILE A 253 -12.79 -4.35 20.35
N ARG A 254 -12.30 -3.13 20.63
CA ARG A 254 -12.88 -2.25 21.66
C ARG A 254 -14.36 -1.94 21.40
N VAL A 255 -14.73 -1.60 20.16
CA VAL A 255 -16.13 -1.37 19.77
C VAL A 255 -16.97 -2.64 19.93
N LEU A 256 -16.44 -3.80 19.57
CA LEU A 256 -17.11 -5.10 19.70
C LEU A 256 -17.32 -5.53 21.17
N THR A 257 -16.38 -5.19 22.06
CA THR A 257 -16.48 -5.39 23.52
C THR A 257 -17.57 -4.50 24.13
N GLU A 258 -17.57 -3.20 23.80
CA GLU A 258 -18.62 -2.24 24.19
C GLU A 258 -20.00 -2.64 23.64
N MET A 259 -20.06 -3.22 22.44
CA MET A 259 -21.30 -3.84 21.95
C MET A 259 -21.73 -5.06 22.79
N GLY A 260 -20.80 -5.81 23.38
CA GLY A 260 -21.09 -6.87 24.34
C GLY A 260 -21.73 -6.32 25.61
N GLU A 261 -21.06 -5.39 26.26
CA GLU A 261 -21.50 -4.74 27.50
C GLU A 261 -22.86 -4.03 27.34
N ARG A 262 -23.08 -3.38 26.18
CA ARG A 262 -24.34 -2.68 25.87
C ARG A 262 -25.44 -3.59 25.28
N GLY A 263 -25.24 -4.92 25.23
CA GLY A 263 -26.21 -5.89 24.70
C GLY A 263 -26.50 -5.77 23.20
N VAL A 264 -25.62 -5.11 22.44
CA VAL A 264 -25.80 -4.83 21.01
C VAL A 264 -25.31 -6.00 20.15
N ARG A 265 -26.23 -6.60 19.38
CA ARG A 265 -25.92 -7.69 18.45
C ARG A 265 -25.14 -7.20 17.22
N VAL A 266 -24.05 -7.90 16.90
CA VAL A 266 -23.30 -7.77 15.63
C VAL A 266 -24.10 -8.44 14.51
N TRP A 267 -24.24 -7.78 13.36
CA TRP A 267 -24.92 -8.33 12.19
C TRP A 267 -24.00 -9.27 11.40
N ALA A 268 -24.57 -10.30 10.78
CA ALA A 268 -23.82 -11.27 9.97
C ALA A 268 -23.06 -10.60 8.81
N ASP A 269 -23.61 -9.55 8.20
CA ASP A 269 -22.90 -8.80 7.16
C ASP A 269 -21.76 -7.94 7.74
N THR A 270 -21.90 -7.36 8.93
CA THR A 270 -20.80 -6.64 9.60
C THR A 270 -19.65 -7.59 9.94
N GLU A 271 -19.95 -8.77 10.50
CA GLU A 271 -18.97 -9.84 10.73
C GLU A 271 -18.26 -10.24 9.43
N ARG A 272 -19.02 -10.44 8.34
CA ARG A 272 -18.47 -10.76 7.03
C ARG A 272 -17.54 -9.67 6.48
N VAL A 273 -17.82 -8.38 6.73
CA VAL A 273 -16.93 -7.29 6.30
C VAL A 273 -15.68 -7.22 7.20
N LEU A 274 -15.81 -7.43 8.51
CA LEU A 274 -14.66 -7.51 9.44
C LEU A 274 -13.69 -8.66 9.09
N LEU A 275 -14.20 -9.78 8.57
CA LEU A 275 -13.41 -10.93 8.11
C LEU A 275 -12.76 -10.75 6.71
N ARG A 276 -12.93 -9.58 6.04
CA ARG A 276 -12.35 -9.34 4.71
C ARG A 276 -10.83 -9.18 4.76
N GLU A 277 -10.20 -9.53 3.63
CA GLU A 277 -8.75 -9.53 3.38
C GLU A 277 -7.99 -8.33 3.93
N ARG A 278 -8.56 -7.14 3.74
CA ARG A 278 -7.89 -5.87 4.00
C ARG A 278 -7.84 -5.51 5.47
N PHE A 279 -8.65 -6.14 6.33
CA PHE A 279 -8.81 -5.75 7.72
C PHE A 279 -8.39 -6.83 8.72
N VAL A 280 -8.74 -8.10 8.46
CA VAL A 280 -8.67 -9.16 9.46
C VAL A 280 -7.25 -9.41 10.02
N THR A 281 -7.13 -9.32 11.35
CA THR A 281 -5.97 -9.74 12.16
C THR A 281 -6.29 -11.06 12.87
N LEU A 282 -5.26 -11.72 13.42
CA LEU A 282 -5.45 -12.96 14.17
C LEU A 282 -6.26 -12.71 15.45
N GLU A 283 -5.86 -11.70 16.24
CA GLU A 283 -6.59 -11.24 17.44
C GLU A 283 -8.08 -10.98 17.19
N LEU A 284 -8.43 -10.29 16.10
CA LEU A 284 -9.82 -10.00 15.75
C LEU A 284 -10.59 -11.27 15.36
N ALA A 285 -9.96 -12.19 14.62
CA ALA A 285 -10.56 -13.46 14.26
C ALA A 285 -10.78 -14.36 15.49
N GLU A 286 -9.79 -14.46 16.38
CA GLU A 286 -9.90 -15.19 17.64
C GLU A 286 -10.97 -14.60 18.56
N TRP A 287 -11.03 -13.28 18.71
CA TRP A 287 -12.08 -12.59 19.47
C TRP A 287 -13.48 -12.87 18.89
N LEU A 288 -13.63 -12.81 17.57
CA LEU A 288 -14.90 -13.12 16.90
C LEU A 288 -15.23 -14.64 16.95
N LYS A 289 -14.25 -15.54 17.12
CA LYS A 289 -14.45 -16.99 17.33
C LYS A 289 -14.85 -17.30 18.78
N SER A 290 -14.25 -16.62 19.76
CA SER A 290 -14.44 -16.90 21.20
C SER A 290 -15.78 -16.43 21.78
N ARG A 291 -16.37 -15.35 21.23
CA ARG A 291 -17.64 -14.81 21.74
C ARG A 291 -18.75 -15.87 21.67
N PRO A 292 -19.48 -16.18 22.76
CA PRO A 292 -20.55 -17.17 22.73
C PRO A 292 -21.65 -16.75 21.76
N ARG A 293 -22.04 -17.67 20.87
CA ARG A 293 -22.96 -17.41 19.76
C ARG A 293 -24.31 -18.06 20.05
N VAL A 294 -25.38 -17.37 19.67
CA VAL A 294 -26.72 -17.98 19.60
C VAL A 294 -26.70 -18.92 18.38
N TRP A 295 -26.51 -20.21 18.63
CA TRP A 295 -26.03 -21.22 17.66
C TRP A 295 -26.92 -21.49 16.41
N GLY A 296 -28.10 -20.88 16.29
CA GLY A 296 -29.02 -21.13 15.17
C GLY A 296 -28.61 -20.57 13.79
N GLU A 297 -27.78 -19.52 13.71
CA GLU A 297 -27.40 -18.87 12.43
C GLU A 297 -25.96 -19.15 11.97
N GLU A 298 -25.29 -20.12 12.57
CA GLU A 298 -23.85 -20.36 12.31
C GLU A 298 -23.56 -21.05 10.99
N ARG A 299 -24.42 -21.99 10.58
CA ARG A 299 -24.14 -22.91 9.47
C ARG A 299 -24.29 -22.31 8.07
N LYS A 300 -24.70 -21.04 7.93
CA LYS A 300 -24.86 -20.41 6.60
C LYS A 300 -23.53 -20.45 5.82
N LYS A 301 -23.51 -21.16 4.69
CA LYS A 301 -22.35 -21.34 3.79
C LYS A 301 -21.44 -20.11 3.68
N GLU A 302 -22.02 -18.97 3.30
CA GLU A 302 -21.32 -17.69 3.10
C GLU A 302 -20.51 -17.22 4.32
N ARG A 303 -20.95 -17.56 5.53
CA ARG A 303 -20.30 -17.20 6.79
C ARG A 303 -19.11 -18.11 7.05
N LEU A 304 -19.29 -19.42 6.87
CA LEU A 304 -18.21 -20.41 6.99
C LEU A 304 -17.09 -20.14 5.95
N GLU A 305 -17.47 -19.76 4.72
CA GLU A 305 -16.52 -19.35 3.67
C GLU A 305 -15.75 -18.07 4.04
N ALA A 306 -16.40 -17.08 4.66
CA ALA A 306 -15.72 -15.89 5.16
C ALA A 306 -14.70 -16.23 6.27
N TRP A 307 -15.06 -17.14 7.18
CA TRP A 307 -14.17 -17.63 8.23
C TRP A 307 -12.98 -18.42 7.68
N LEU A 308 -13.22 -19.35 6.75
CA LEU A 308 -12.18 -20.07 6.02
C LEU A 308 -11.22 -19.10 5.31
N ASN A 309 -11.75 -18.10 4.62
CA ASN A 309 -10.96 -17.09 3.92
C ASN A 309 -10.10 -16.22 4.87
N ALA A 310 -10.61 -15.93 6.07
CA ALA A 310 -9.86 -15.21 7.09
C ALA A 310 -8.69 -16.05 7.63
N TYR A 311 -8.96 -17.25 8.14
CA TYR A 311 -7.92 -18.12 8.70
C TYR A 311 -6.89 -18.56 7.66
N ALA A 312 -7.32 -18.84 6.42
CA ALA A 312 -6.40 -19.15 5.33
C ALA A 312 -5.46 -18.00 4.94
N ARG A 313 -5.86 -16.74 5.16
CA ARG A 313 -4.97 -15.58 4.95
C ARG A 313 -4.04 -15.33 6.12
N LEU A 314 -4.43 -15.75 7.33
CA LEU A 314 -3.59 -15.71 8.52
C LEU A 314 -2.56 -16.85 8.54
N GLY A 315 -2.76 -17.89 7.72
CA GLY A 315 -1.88 -19.06 7.64
C GLY A 315 -2.23 -20.15 8.66
N GLN A 316 -3.42 -20.08 9.25
CA GLN A 316 -3.90 -21.00 10.27
C GLN A 316 -4.54 -22.21 9.60
N VAL A 317 -3.74 -23.26 9.39
CA VAL A 317 -4.11 -24.44 8.57
C VAL A 317 -5.16 -25.30 9.28
N GLU A 318 -5.09 -25.44 10.61
CA GLU A 318 -5.96 -26.34 11.37
C GLU A 318 -7.40 -25.80 11.41
N GLU A 319 -7.59 -24.54 11.80
CA GLU A 319 -8.87 -23.86 11.76
C GLU A 319 -9.41 -23.76 10.33
N SER A 320 -8.54 -23.58 9.33
CA SER A 320 -8.96 -23.65 7.93
C SER A 320 -9.47 -25.04 7.55
N ALA A 321 -8.94 -26.12 8.13
CA ALA A 321 -9.49 -27.47 7.94
C ALA A 321 -10.85 -27.62 8.65
N GLU A 322 -10.98 -27.13 9.89
CA GLU A 322 -12.25 -27.12 10.65
C GLU A 322 -13.38 -26.44 9.84
N TYR A 323 -13.14 -25.24 9.32
CA TYR A 323 -14.16 -24.52 8.53
C TYR A 323 -14.43 -25.17 7.17
N LEU A 324 -13.43 -25.79 6.54
CA LEU A 324 -13.63 -26.54 5.30
C LEU A 324 -14.54 -27.76 5.54
N ASP A 325 -14.33 -28.51 6.61
CA ASP A 325 -15.19 -29.64 6.99
C ASP A 325 -16.60 -29.17 7.35
N ALA A 326 -16.75 -28.08 8.10
CA ALA A 326 -18.06 -27.48 8.38
C ALA A 326 -18.80 -27.05 7.10
N ILE A 327 -18.11 -26.55 6.06
CA ILE A 327 -18.73 -26.24 4.76
C ILE A 327 -19.18 -27.52 4.05
N ARG A 328 -18.41 -28.62 4.14
CA ARG A 328 -18.82 -29.91 3.57
C ARG A 328 -20.07 -30.47 4.23
N ASP A 329 -20.09 -30.47 5.55
CA ASP A 329 -21.23 -31.00 6.31
C ASP A 329 -22.48 -30.16 6.03
N HIS A 330 -22.35 -28.83 6.00
CA HIS A 330 -23.44 -27.94 5.57
C HIS A 330 -23.90 -28.19 4.13
N CYS A 331 -22.99 -28.39 3.18
CA CYS A 331 -23.34 -28.74 1.80
C CYS A 331 -24.08 -30.09 1.72
N LEU A 332 -23.62 -31.12 2.44
CA LEU A 332 -24.29 -32.42 2.53
C LEU A 332 -25.69 -32.31 3.14
N GLU A 333 -25.85 -31.55 4.23
CA GLU A 333 -27.15 -31.27 4.88
C GLU A 333 -28.15 -30.56 3.96
N ASN A 334 -27.67 -29.84 2.93
CA ASN A 334 -28.50 -29.05 2.02
C ASN A 334 -28.55 -29.62 0.59
N GLY A 335 -28.07 -30.84 0.37
CA GLY A 335 -28.06 -31.48 -0.95
C GLY A 335 -27.17 -30.79 -2.00
N VAL A 336 -26.24 -29.92 -1.56
CA VAL A 336 -25.31 -29.19 -2.43
C VAL A 336 -24.01 -29.99 -2.56
N THR A 337 -23.44 -30.06 -3.77
CA THR A 337 -22.14 -30.69 -4.02
C THR A 337 -21.05 -30.13 -3.08
N PRO A 338 -20.51 -30.93 -2.14
CA PRO A 338 -19.63 -30.41 -1.10
C PRO A 338 -18.19 -30.21 -1.62
N PRO A 339 -17.40 -29.33 -0.98
CA PRO A 339 -15.98 -29.19 -1.26
C PRO A 339 -15.26 -30.54 -1.32
N TYR A 340 -14.61 -30.82 -2.46
CA TYR A 340 -13.85 -32.05 -2.72
C TYR A 340 -14.66 -33.36 -2.80
N SER A 341 -15.98 -33.35 -3.05
CA SER A 341 -16.66 -34.57 -3.49
C SER A 341 -16.09 -35.04 -4.84
N GLY A 342 -15.23 -36.06 -4.80
CA GLY A 342 -14.86 -36.78 -6.01
C GLY A 342 -16.10 -37.39 -6.64
N ARG A 343 -16.29 -37.19 -7.94
CA ARG A 343 -17.39 -37.76 -8.73
C ARG A 343 -17.17 -39.26 -8.89
N GLY A 344 -17.42 -40.03 -7.83
CA GLY A 344 -17.15 -41.45 -7.73
C GLY A 344 -18.34 -42.22 -7.20
N SER A 345 -18.69 -43.30 -7.89
CA SER A 345 -19.76 -44.25 -7.52
C SER A 345 -21.20 -43.78 -7.66
N GLY A 346 -21.51 -43.01 -8.72
CA GLY A 346 -22.82 -43.09 -9.38
C GLY A 346 -22.94 -44.37 -10.24
N GLY A 347 -22.52 -45.51 -9.69
CA GLY A 347 -22.49 -46.79 -10.39
C GLY A 347 -23.62 -47.68 -9.91
N GLY A 348 -24.50 -48.08 -10.83
CA GLY A 348 -25.42 -49.20 -10.62
C GLY A 348 -26.58 -48.96 -9.67
N SER A 349 -27.49 -48.05 -10.03
CA SER A 349 -28.91 -48.16 -9.63
C SER A 349 -29.85 -48.00 -10.83
N ASP A 350 -29.38 -48.38 -12.02
CA ASP A 350 -30.25 -48.71 -13.15
C ASP A 350 -30.88 -50.09 -12.90
N THR A 351 -31.84 -50.16 -11.99
CA THR A 351 -32.72 -51.35 -11.87
C THR A 351 -34.04 -50.98 -11.18
N LEU A 352 -35.13 -51.14 -11.95
CA LEU A 352 -36.57 -51.01 -11.65
C LEU A 352 -37.26 -49.62 -11.70
N ALA A 353 -38.36 -49.63 -12.47
CA ALA A 353 -39.48 -48.69 -12.64
C ALA A 353 -39.24 -47.42 -13.51
N GLN A 354 -39.74 -47.34 -14.75
CA GLN A 354 -41.14 -47.13 -15.22
C GLN A 354 -41.66 -45.69 -14.98
N THR A 355 -42.26 -44.96 -15.93
CA THR A 355 -42.45 -45.15 -17.39
C THR A 355 -42.74 -43.79 -18.07
N ASP A 356 -42.58 -43.73 -19.40
CA ASP A 356 -43.22 -42.83 -20.38
C ASP A 356 -42.98 -41.29 -20.34
N GLY A 357 -43.00 -40.65 -21.53
CA GLY A 357 -43.39 -39.23 -21.61
C GLY A 357 -42.52 -38.18 -22.36
N GLN A 358 -41.74 -38.54 -23.38
CA GLN A 358 -41.23 -37.62 -24.45
C GLN A 358 -40.31 -36.41 -24.08
N HIS A 359 -39.63 -35.88 -25.12
CA HIS A 359 -38.71 -34.72 -25.13
C HIS A 359 -37.46 -34.72 -24.24
N ARG A 360 -36.60 -35.73 -24.41
CA ARG A 360 -35.15 -35.59 -24.12
C ARG A 360 -34.44 -34.80 -25.23
N ILE A 361 -34.14 -33.52 -24.97
CA ILE A 361 -33.07 -32.82 -25.69
C ILE A 361 -31.73 -33.48 -25.29
N ARG A 362 -31.01 -34.06 -26.26
CA ARG A 362 -29.65 -34.58 -26.06
C ARG A 362 -28.68 -33.42 -25.85
N ILE A 363 -28.61 -32.88 -24.63
CA ILE A 363 -27.47 -32.06 -24.21
C ILE A 363 -26.29 -33.01 -24.07
N GLY A 364 -25.35 -32.93 -25.02
CA GLY A 364 -24.18 -33.79 -25.06
C GLY A 364 -23.40 -33.72 -23.75
N HIS A 365 -23.04 -34.87 -23.18
CA HIS A 365 -22.18 -34.97 -22.00
C HIS A 365 -20.73 -34.62 -22.34
N GLY A 366 -20.48 -33.36 -22.68
CA GLY A 366 -19.14 -32.77 -22.60
C GLY A 366 -18.61 -32.98 -21.18
N GLY A 367 -17.36 -33.43 -21.07
CA GLY A 367 -16.76 -33.81 -19.79
C GLY A 367 -16.64 -32.61 -18.84
N VAL A 368 -17.67 -32.39 -18.01
CA VAL A 368 -17.66 -31.34 -16.99
C VAL A 368 -16.62 -31.72 -15.93
N HIS A 369 -15.41 -31.18 -16.11
CA HIS A 369 -14.39 -31.14 -15.08
C HIS A 369 -15.02 -30.57 -13.80
N GLY A 370 -14.83 -31.26 -12.68
CA GLY A 370 -15.49 -30.91 -11.42
C GLY A 370 -15.24 -29.44 -11.07
N ILE A 371 -16.32 -28.65 -11.01
CA ILE A 371 -16.24 -27.20 -10.82
C ILE A 371 -15.44 -26.93 -9.54
N PRO A 372 -14.32 -26.19 -9.61
CA PRO A 372 -13.46 -25.98 -8.45
C PRO A 372 -14.21 -25.14 -7.41
N HIS A 373 -14.53 -25.77 -6.28
CA HIS A 373 -15.23 -25.10 -5.20
C HIS A 373 -14.28 -24.07 -4.54
N GLU A 374 -14.72 -22.81 -4.38
CA GLU A 374 -13.87 -21.72 -3.87
C GLU A 374 -13.19 -22.07 -2.54
N ALA A 375 -13.94 -22.67 -1.61
CA ALA A 375 -13.42 -23.22 -0.35
C ALA A 375 -12.17 -24.11 -0.50
N ASN A 376 -12.01 -24.87 -1.59
CA ASN A 376 -10.80 -25.67 -1.84
C ASN A 376 -9.57 -24.76 -1.98
N THR A 377 -9.69 -23.75 -2.86
CA THR A 377 -8.63 -22.77 -3.13
C THR A 377 -8.33 -21.90 -1.91
N LEU A 378 -9.35 -21.61 -1.10
CA LEU A 378 -9.17 -20.93 0.19
C LEU A 378 -8.42 -21.80 1.19
N TYR A 379 -8.83 -23.05 1.42
CA TYR A 379 -8.11 -23.96 2.32
C TYR A 379 -6.65 -24.15 1.90
N LEU A 380 -6.41 -24.38 0.61
CA LEU A 380 -5.07 -24.47 0.03
C LEU A 380 -4.21 -23.22 0.30
N ARG A 381 -4.82 -22.03 0.28
CA ARG A 381 -4.15 -20.76 0.61
C ARG A 381 -3.62 -20.71 2.04
N SER A 382 -4.22 -21.43 3.00
CA SER A 382 -3.73 -21.53 4.39
C SER A 382 -2.32 -22.09 4.47
N MET A 383 -2.02 -23.10 3.64
CA MET A 383 -0.75 -23.81 3.63
C MET A 383 0.41 -23.02 3.02
N ARG A 384 0.13 -21.84 2.43
CA ARG A 384 1.12 -21.00 1.74
C ARG A 384 2.39 -20.72 2.56
N ASN A 385 2.26 -20.64 3.88
CA ASN A 385 3.37 -20.38 4.80
C ASN A 385 3.82 -21.63 5.57
N ASP A 386 3.06 -22.73 5.53
CA ASP A 386 3.40 -24.01 6.17
C ASP A 386 3.74 -25.07 5.12
N ARG A 387 5.05 -25.15 4.83
CA ARG A 387 5.66 -26.19 4.00
C ARG A 387 5.24 -27.59 4.44
N THR A 388 5.22 -27.87 5.74
CA THR A 388 5.04 -29.23 6.25
C THR A 388 3.63 -29.74 5.98
N SER A 389 2.62 -28.91 6.21
CA SER A 389 1.24 -29.24 5.87
C SER A 389 0.99 -29.29 4.37
N ALA A 390 1.57 -28.38 3.57
CA ALA A 390 1.45 -28.41 2.11
C ALA A 390 1.96 -29.73 1.50
N PHE A 391 3.19 -30.15 1.86
CA PHE A 391 3.75 -31.40 1.37
C PHE A 391 3.06 -32.63 1.97
N ARG A 392 2.66 -32.60 3.25
CA ARG A 392 1.90 -33.70 3.88
C ARG A 392 0.55 -33.91 3.19
N TYR A 393 -0.15 -32.83 2.85
CA TYR A 393 -1.39 -32.86 2.08
C TYR A 393 -1.17 -33.44 0.67
N LEU A 394 -0.17 -32.97 -0.08
CA LEU A 394 0.14 -33.54 -1.40
C LEU A 394 0.56 -35.02 -1.35
N HIS A 395 1.41 -35.43 -0.40
CA HIS A 395 1.76 -36.83 -0.20
C HIS A 395 0.55 -37.70 0.17
N HIS A 396 -0.40 -37.16 0.94
CA HIS A 396 -1.65 -37.85 1.25
C HIS A 396 -2.49 -38.06 -0.01
N LEU A 397 -2.67 -37.02 -0.84
CA LEU A 397 -3.42 -37.15 -2.09
C LEU A 397 -2.76 -38.12 -3.10
N LEU A 398 -1.44 -38.04 -3.29
CA LEU A 398 -0.69 -38.97 -4.15
C LEU A 398 -0.82 -40.43 -3.66
N LYS A 399 -0.88 -40.64 -2.35
CA LYS A 399 -1.13 -41.98 -1.78
C LYS A 399 -2.54 -42.46 -2.10
N LEU A 400 -3.55 -41.60 -2.02
CA LEU A 400 -4.93 -41.95 -2.39
C LEU A 400 -5.08 -42.23 -3.89
N GLU A 401 -4.39 -41.48 -4.75
CA GLU A 401 -4.38 -41.70 -6.20
C GLU A 401 -3.72 -43.05 -6.57
N ARG A 402 -2.60 -43.40 -5.95
CA ARG A 402 -1.94 -44.71 -6.14
C ARG A 402 -2.82 -45.90 -5.71
N VAL A 403 -3.60 -45.76 -4.62
CA VAL A 403 -4.54 -46.80 -4.17
C VAL A 403 -5.73 -46.94 -5.13
N LYS A 404 -6.05 -45.88 -5.89
CA LYS A 404 -7.14 -45.85 -6.86
C LYS A 404 -6.79 -46.35 -8.26
N ALA A 405 -5.52 -46.41 -8.61
CA ALA A 405 -5.10 -47.09 -9.84
C ALA A 405 -5.63 -48.53 -9.74
N PRO A 406 -6.62 -48.93 -10.56
CA PRO A 406 -7.19 -50.26 -10.42
C PRO A 406 -6.06 -51.23 -10.68
N GLN A 407 -5.89 -52.22 -9.80
CA GLN A 407 -5.13 -53.40 -10.14
C GLN A 407 -5.94 -54.15 -11.20
N PHE A 408 -5.84 -53.70 -12.45
CA PHE A 408 -6.07 -54.49 -13.66
C PHE A 408 -4.94 -55.54 -13.79
N SER A 409 -4.70 -56.26 -12.70
CA SER A 409 -4.17 -57.60 -12.75
C SER A 409 -5.21 -58.45 -13.47
N THR A 410 -5.03 -58.53 -14.78
CA THR A 410 -5.13 -59.77 -15.54
C THR A 410 -5.56 -60.94 -14.66
N ARG A 411 -6.85 -61.27 -14.72
CA ARG A 411 -7.44 -62.43 -14.07
C ARG A 411 -7.00 -63.70 -14.81
N SER A 412 -5.70 -63.97 -14.78
CA SER A 412 -5.14 -65.25 -15.20
C SER A 412 -5.56 -66.27 -14.17
N SER A 413 -6.46 -67.15 -14.58
CA SER A 413 -6.81 -68.35 -13.84
C SER A 413 -5.57 -69.17 -13.52
N LEU A 414 -5.40 -69.60 -12.26
CA LEU A 414 -5.09 -70.99 -11.91
C LEU A 414 -5.11 -71.24 -10.39
N SER A 415 -5.61 -72.44 -10.06
CA SER A 415 -5.42 -73.24 -8.83
C SER A 415 -5.34 -72.55 -7.46
N SER A 416 -6.41 -72.79 -6.69
CA SER A 416 -6.34 -73.34 -5.33
C SER A 416 -4.96 -73.84 -4.84
N HIS A 417 -4.54 -73.41 -3.65
CA HIS A 417 -4.42 -74.30 -2.48
C HIS A 417 -4.38 -73.49 -1.18
N SER A 418 -4.90 -74.10 -0.11
CA SER A 418 -5.02 -73.53 1.24
C SER A 418 -3.74 -73.71 2.06
N VAL A 419 -3.24 -72.65 2.70
CA VAL A 419 -2.38 -72.78 3.89
C VAL A 419 -2.78 -71.75 4.96
N THR A 420 -2.67 -72.22 6.19
CA THR A 420 -3.10 -71.67 7.48
C THR A 420 -2.60 -70.26 7.85
N SER A 421 -3.43 -69.60 8.67
CA SER A 421 -3.18 -68.31 9.32
C SER A 421 -2.08 -68.35 10.38
N HIS A 422 -1.19 -67.34 10.37
CA HIS A 422 -0.42 -66.96 11.57
C HIS A 422 -0.76 -65.53 12.02
N LEU A 423 -1.04 -65.40 13.32
CA LEU A 423 -1.40 -64.16 14.00
C LEU A 423 -0.17 -63.26 14.16
N ILE A 424 -0.15 -62.10 13.49
CA ILE A 424 0.84 -61.04 13.76
C ILE A 424 0.29 -60.11 14.86
N PRO A 425 1.06 -59.78 15.92
CA PRO A 425 0.56 -58.99 17.03
C PRO A 425 0.16 -57.56 16.64
N LYS A 426 -0.98 -57.09 17.14
CA LYS A 426 -1.43 -55.70 17.01
C LYS A 426 -0.57 -54.77 17.87
N ILE A 427 0.56 -54.32 17.32
CA ILE A 427 1.37 -53.25 17.93
C ILE A 427 0.51 -51.98 17.99
N SER A 428 0.13 -51.59 19.22
CA SER A 428 -0.64 -50.39 19.52
C SER A 428 0.15 -49.14 19.15
N ARG A 429 -0.15 -48.56 17.99
CA ARG A 429 0.45 -47.29 17.55
C ARG A 429 0.08 -46.16 18.52
N PRO A 430 1.01 -45.27 18.86
CA PRO A 430 0.72 -44.13 19.74
C PRO A 430 -0.36 -43.24 19.14
N ARG A 431 -1.28 -42.78 19.99
CA ARG A 431 -2.28 -41.74 19.65
C ARG A 431 -1.62 -40.38 19.51
N PHE A 432 -0.74 -40.22 18.51
CA PHE A 432 -0.56 -38.89 17.94
C PHE A 432 -1.92 -38.40 17.49
N ILE A 433 -2.27 -37.17 17.85
CA ILE A 433 -3.47 -36.49 17.38
C ILE A 433 -3.41 -36.53 15.85
N SER A 434 -4.20 -37.42 15.26
CA SER A 434 -4.22 -37.59 13.82
C SER A 434 -5.00 -36.40 13.27
N HIS A 435 -4.28 -35.29 13.03
CA HIS A 435 -4.79 -34.12 12.33
C HIS A 435 -5.63 -34.63 11.17
N ARG A 436 -6.94 -34.36 11.20
CA ARG A 436 -7.91 -34.93 10.25
C ARG A 436 -7.68 -34.27 8.89
N LEU A 437 -6.63 -34.73 8.19
CA LEU A 437 -6.44 -34.45 6.79
C LEU A 437 -7.75 -34.77 6.07
N PRO A 438 -8.24 -33.88 5.19
CA PRO A 438 -9.56 -33.99 4.59
C PRO A 438 -9.72 -35.30 3.78
N THR A 439 -10.23 -36.35 4.43
CA THR A 439 -10.10 -37.76 4.01
C THR A 439 -10.86 -38.16 2.74
N LYS A 440 -11.61 -37.23 2.14
CA LYS A 440 -12.56 -37.49 1.05
C LYS A 440 -12.10 -37.02 -0.34
N LYS A 441 -11.05 -36.18 -0.47
CA LYS A 441 -10.53 -35.84 -1.80
C LYS A 441 -9.84 -37.06 -2.40
N SER A 442 -10.32 -37.50 -3.56
CA SER A 442 -9.95 -38.80 -4.11
C SER A 442 -9.32 -38.75 -5.50
N SER A 443 -8.90 -37.56 -5.95
CA SER A 443 -8.06 -37.32 -7.14
C SER A 443 -7.37 -35.98 -6.97
N ILE A 444 -6.16 -35.82 -7.49
CA ILE A 444 -5.45 -34.53 -7.45
C ILE A 444 -6.03 -33.61 -8.54
N ASP A 445 -6.19 -32.32 -8.23
CA ASP A 445 -6.51 -31.31 -9.24
C ASP A 445 -5.38 -30.30 -9.45
N ILE A 446 -5.57 -29.42 -10.43
CA ILE A 446 -4.61 -28.37 -10.79
C ILE A 446 -4.32 -27.39 -9.64
N TYR A 447 -5.28 -27.16 -8.74
CA TYR A 447 -5.14 -26.20 -7.65
C TYR A 447 -4.30 -26.79 -6.51
N ASP A 448 -4.44 -28.09 -6.21
CA ASP A 448 -3.54 -28.78 -5.26
C ASP A 448 -2.08 -28.67 -5.74
N TRP A 449 -1.81 -29.04 -6.99
CA TRP A 449 -0.47 -28.98 -7.59
C TRP A 449 0.07 -27.56 -7.61
N THR A 450 -0.73 -26.58 -8.03
CA THR A 450 -0.31 -25.16 -8.06
C THR A 450 -0.01 -24.63 -6.66
N THR A 451 -0.72 -25.10 -5.63
CA THR A 451 -0.47 -24.71 -4.22
C THR A 451 0.76 -25.40 -3.64
N ALA A 452 0.98 -26.66 -3.95
CA ALA A 452 2.19 -27.37 -3.56
C ALA A 452 3.42 -26.76 -4.25
N LEU A 453 3.33 -26.44 -5.54
CA LEU A 453 4.35 -25.69 -6.28
C LEU A 453 4.55 -24.28 -5.71
N HIS A 454 3.51 -23.63 -5.18
CA HIS A 454 3.63 -22.33 -4.50
C HIS A 454 4.42 -22.44 -3.19
N SER A 455 4.08 -23.43 -2.38
CA SER A 455 4.77 -23.71 -1.11
C SER A 455 6.23 -24.10 -1.36
N ALA A 456 6.48 -24.92 -2.39
CA ALA A 456 7.81 -25.29 -2.89
C ALA A 456 8.58 -24.08 -3.45
N SER A 457 7.92 -23.17 -4.19
CA SER A 457 8.59 -22.02 -4.80
C SER A 457 9.06 -20.99 -3.76
N HIS A 458 8.38 -20.91 -2.61
CA HIS A 458 8.78 -20.05 -1.48
C HIS A 458 9.80 -20.70 -0.53
N ASP A 459 10.05 -22.01 -0.63
CA ASP A 459 10.95 -22.75 0.25
C ASP A 459 12.44 -22.58 -0.13
N ARG A 460 13.19 -21.88 0.73
CA ARG A 460 14.63 -21.63 0.56
C ARG A 460 15.48 -22.89 0.53
N LEU A 461 15.03 -23.96 1.18
CA LEU A 461 15.80 -25.20 1.31
C LEU A 461 15.64 -26.12 0.09
N LEU A 462 14.64 -25.86 -0.76
CA LEU A 462 14.42 -26.63 -1.98
C LEU A 462 15.31 -26.09 -3.12
N SER A 463 16.21 -26.95 -3.62
CA SER A 463 17.09 -26.61 -4.74
C SER A 463 16.31 -26.34 -6.03
N THR A 464 16.86 -25.52 -6.91
CA THR A 464 16.29 -25.17 -8.23
C THR A 464 15.92 -26.42 -9.03
N ALA A 465 16.86 -27.37 -9.15
CA ALA A 465 16.63 -28.63 -9.85
C ALA A 465 15.48 -29.45 -9.24
N SER A 466 15.31 -29.43 -7.91
CA SER A 466 14.20 -30.13 -7.25
C SER A 466 12.85 -29.47 -7.53
N LEU A 467 12.79 -28.14 -7.59
CA LEU A 467 11.57 -27.41 -7.96
C LEU A 467 11.18 -27.66 -9.43
N LEU A 468 12.15 -27.61 -10.35
CA LEU A 468 11.93 -27.90 -11.77
C LEU A 468 11.53 -29.36 -11.99
N ARG A 469 12.19 -30.31 -11.32
CA ARG A 469 11.79 -31.73 -11.36
C ARG A 469 10.37 -31.92 -10.83
N LEU A 470 10.00 -31.29 -9.72
CA LEU A 470 8.63 -31.35 -9.19
C LEU A 470 7.61 -30.81 -10.20
N PHE A 471 7.91 -29.70 -10.88
CA PHE A 471 7.06 -29.12 -11.91
C PHE A 471 6.92 -30.03 -13.14
N ARG A 472 8.04 -30.52 -13.69
CA ARG A 472 8.06 -31.44 -14.85
C ARG A 472 7.38 -32.77 -14.54
N THR A 473 7.69 -33.40 -13.40
CA THR A 473 7.03 -34.64 -12.96
C THR A 473 5.52 -34.46 -12.73
N ALA A 474 5.06 -33.28 -12.27
CA ALA A 474 3.63 -32.99 -12.21
C ALA A 474 3.01 -32.93 -13.63
N LYS A 475 3.66 -32.19 -14.56
CA LYS A 475 3.25 -31.99 -15.95
C LYS A 475 3.20 -33.27 -16.78
N GLU A 476 4.25 -34.09 -16.67
CA GLU A 476 4.41 -35.34 -17.43
C GLU A 476 3.63 -36.51 -16.79
N GLY A 477 3.69 -36.62 -15.45
CA GLY A 477 3.18 -37.79 -14.73
C GLY A 477 1.67 -37.79 -14.49
N THR A 478 0.98 -36.65 -14.63
CA THR A 478 -0.44 -36.53 -14.25
C THR A 478 -1.28 -35.99 -15.41
N LYS A 479 -2.01 -36.87 -16.12
CA LYS A 479 -2.92 -36.48 -17.23
C LYS A 479 -3.98 -35.42 -16.84
N ALA A 480 -4.29 -35.30 -15.54
CA ALA A 480 -5.22 -34.30 -15.00
C ALA A 480 -4.58 -32.92 -14.75
N PHE A 481 -3.24 -32.81 -14.74
CA PHE A 481 -2.53 -31.55 -14.48
C PHE A 481 -2.11 -30.88 -15.78
N LYS A 482 -2.92 -29.94 -16.25
CA LYS A 482 -2.54 -28.99 -17.29
C LYS A 482 -2.11 -27.68 -16.61
N PRO A 483 -0.84 -27.24 -16.69
CA PRO A 483 -0.40 -25.99 -16.05
C PRO A 483 -1.24 -24.78 -16.49
N THR A 484 -1.51 -23.85 -15.57
CA THR A 484 -2.11 -22.54 -15.88
C THR A 484 -1.09 -21.41 -15.79
N ALA A 485 -1.45 -20.22 -16.27
CA ALA A 485 -0.65 -19.00 -16.10
C ALA A 485 -0.28 -18.77 -14.63
N ALA A 486 -1.18 -19.05 -13.69
CA ALA A 486 -0.89 -19.02 -12.25
C ALA A 486 0.19 -20.04 -11.84
N THR A 487 0.12 -21.27 -12.37
CA THR A 487 1.13 -22.32 -12.16
C THR A 487 2.52 -21.88 -12.64
N TYR A 488 2.63 -21.40 -13.88
CA TYR A 488 3.87 -20.89 -14.45
C TYR A 488 4.41 -19.69 -13.64
N THR A 489 3.55 -18.70 -13.36
CA THR A 489 3.88 -17.51 -12.56
C THR A 489 4.51 -17.88 -11.22
N VAL A 490 3.97 -18.91 -10.57
CA VAL A 490 4.43 -19.41 -9.27
C VAL A 490 5.80 -20.07 -9.36
N VAL A 491 6.06 -20.89 -10.38
CA VAL A 491 7.35 -21.54 -10.61
C VAL A 491 8.41 -20.50 -10.97
N MET A 492 8.15 -19.65 -11.96
CA MET A 492 9.04 -18.55 -12.36
C MET A 492 9.37 -17.62 -11.20
N SER A 493 8.39 -17.26 -10.37
CA SER A 493 8.63 -16.47 -9.15
C SER A 493 9.65 -17.14 -8.22
N GLY A 494 9.57 -18.46 -8.05
CA GLY A 494 10.51 -19.23 -7.23
C GLY A 494 11.92 -19.28 -7.80
N LEU A 495 12.05 -19.36 -9.12
CA LEU A 495 13.34 -19.39 -9.84
C LEU A 495 14.01 -18.01 -9.79
N VAL A 496 13.27 -16.95 -10.12
CA VAL A 496 13.67 -15.53 -9.98
C VAL A 496 14.06 -15.18 -8.53
N TRP A 497 13.38 -15.78 -7.55
CA TRP A 497 13.67 -15.58 -6.13
C TRP A 497 14.95 -16.32 -5.69
N ARG A 498 15.26 -17.49 -6.26
CA ARG A 498 16.52 -18.24 -6.07
C ARG A 498 17.71 -17.66 -6.84
N GLY A 499 17.47 -16.87 -7.89
CA GLY A 499 18.52 -16.37 -8.79
C GLY A 499 18.81 -17.29 -10.00
N ALA A 500 18.03 -18.36 -10.17
CA ALA A 500 18.06 -19.25 -11.32
C ALA A 500 17.36 -18.60 -12.53
N LEU A 501 18.02 -17.61 -13.13
CA LEU A 501 17.40 -16.73 -14.14
C LEU A 501 17.33 -17.37 -15.53
N SER A 502 18.30 -18.22 -15.88
CA SER A 502 18.28 -19.07 -17.07
C SER A 502 17.05 -19.97 -17.09
N GLU A 503 16.85 -20.76 -16.05
CA GLU A 503 15.75 -21.71 -15.97
C GLU A 503 14.40 -21.00 -15.80
N ALA A 504 14.38 -19.78 -15.27
CA ALA A 504 13.19 -18.94 -15.25
C ALA A 504 12.82 -18.44 -16.65
N VAL A 505 13.81 -18.16 -17.50
CA VAL A 505 13.62 -17.83 -18.93
C VAL A 505 13.11 -19.06 -19.69
N ASP A 506 13.69 -20.24 -19.48
CA ASP A 506 13.22 -21.48 -20.13
C ASP A 506 11.73 -21.74 -19.87
N VAL A 507 11.31 -21.57 -18.60
CA VAL A 507 9.91 -21.72 -18.17
C VAL A 507 9.02 -20.58 -18.66
N TRP A 508 9.56 -19.38 -18.87
CA TRP A 508 8.84 -18.26 -19.51
C TRP A 508 8.62 -18.51 -21.00
N ASP A 509 9.64 -18.92 -21.74
CA ASP A 509 9.54 -19.23 -23.16
C ASP A 509 8.66 -20.48 -23.39
N GLU A 510 8.68 -21.46 -22.48
CA GLU A 510 7.71 -22.57 -22.44
C GLU A 510 6.26 -22.08 -22.27
N PHE A 511 6.02 -21.17 -21.31
CA PHE A 511 4.71 -20.55 -21.10
C PHE A 511 4.24 -19.76 -22.33
N VAL A 512 5.12 -18.96 -22.95
CA VAL A 512 4.79 -18.19 -24.16
C VAL A 512 4.46 -19.12 -25.33
N ARG A 513 5.21 -20.21 -25.54
CA ARG A 513 4.86 -21.22 -26.56
C ARG A 513 3.47 -21.82 -26.33
N GLU A 514 3.09 -22.16 -25.11
CA GLU A 514 1.75 -22.68 -24.82
C GLU A 514 0.63 -21.63 -24.99
N VAL A 515 0.94 -20.35 -24.79
CA VAL A 515 0.00 -19.24 -25.04
C VAL A 515 -0.21 -19.01 -26.55
N VAL A 516 0.87 -19.04 -27.34
CA VAL A 516 0.85 -18.73 -28.79
C VAL A 516 0.43 -19.94 -29.63
N CYS A 517 1.09 -21.09 -29.49
CA CYS A 517 0.78 -22.29 -30.28
C CYS A 517 -0.61 -22.88 -29.97
N GLY A 518 -1.24 -22.47 -28.86
CA GLY A 518 -2.63 -22.81 -28.54
C GLY A 518 -3.68 -22.14 -29.45
N GLN A 519 -3.26 -21.32 -30.42
CA GLN A 519 -4.15 -20.65 -31.39
C GLN A 519 -4.28 -21.36 -32.75
N GLU A 520 -3.48 -22.39 -33.05
CA GLU A 520 -3.65 -23.15 -34.28
C GLU A 520 -4.91 -24.03 -34.17
N GLU A 521 -6.03 -23.52 -34.68
CA GLU A 521 -7.28 -24.25 -34.80
C GLU A 521 -7.12 -25.40 -35.79
N VAL A 522 -6.83 -26.59 -35.28
CA VAL A 522 -7.00 -27.83 -36.04
C VAL A 522 -8.49 -27.93 -36.39
N GLU A 523 -8.78 -27.81 -37.68
CA GLU A 523 -10.11 -27.85 -38.30
C GLU A 523 -10.87 -29.13 -37.88
N GLY A 524 -11.62 -29.05 -36.77
CA GLY A 524 -12.21 -30.25 -36.16
C GLY A 524 -12.43 -30.21 -34.65
N ASP A 525 -13.31 -29.31 -34.20
CA ASP A 525 -14.20 -29.56 -33.04
C ASP A 525 -13.61 -29.55 -31.61
N LYS A 526 -12.42 -28.99 -31.35
CA LYS A 526 -11.97 -28.68 -29.98
C LYS A 526 -11.32 -27.30 -29.84
N LYS A 527 -12.15 -26.32 -29.47
CA LYS A 527 -11.74 -24.96 -29.07
C LYS A 527 -10.79 -25.02 -27.87
N ALA A 528 -9.49 -25.06 -28.14
CA ALA A 528 -8.45 -25.04 -27.11
C ALA A 528 -8.58 -23.76 -26.28
N SER A 529 -8.48 -23.87 -24.95
CA SER A 529 -8.58 -22.68 -24.09
C SER A 529 -7.31 -21.85 -24.22
N THR A 530 -7.32 -20.84 -25.08
CA THR A 530 -6.21 -19.90 -25.23
C THR A 530 -5.87 -19.26 -23.89
N MET A 531 -4.65 -19.49 -23.41
CA MET A 531 -4.26 -19.08 -22.07
C MET A 531 -3.92 -17.59 -22.06
N LYS A 532 -4.75 -16.77 -21.43
CA LYS A 532 -4.48 -15.32 -21.33
C LYS A 532 -3.37 -15.05 -20.31
N ILE A 533 -2.42 -14.18 -20.67
CA ILE A 533 -1.38 -13.68 -19.76
C ILE A 533 -2.05 -12.78 -18.72
N ASP A 534 -2.11 -13.22 -17.47
CA ASP A 534 -2.65 -12.40 -16.38
C ASP A 534 -1.63 -11.33 -15.91
N ARG A 535 -2.11 -10.30 -15.20
CA ARG A 535 -1.27 -9.18 -14.75
C ARG A 535 -0.12 -9.58 -13.81
N LYS A 536 -0.19 -10.74 -13.14
CA LYS A 536 0.90 -11.29 -12.31
C LYS A 536 1.91 -12.06 -13.16
N ALA A 537 1.43 -12.85 -14.12
CA ALA A 537 2.27 -13.48 -15.14
C ALA A 537 3.09 -12.43 -15.89
N LEU A 538 2.46 -11.31 -16.28
CA LEU A 538 3.15 -10.15 -16.84
C LEU A 538 4.24 -9.60 -15.91
N CYS A 539 3.91 -9.28 -14.65
CA CYS A 539 4.91 -8.74 -13.70
C CYS A 539 6.10 -9.69 -13.51
N VAL A 540 5.83 -11.00 -13.42
CA VAL A 540 6.89 -12.00 -13.26
C VAL A 540 7.69 -12.17 -14.55
N GLY A 541 7.06 -12.21 -15.73
CA GLY A 541 7.73 -12.25 -17.03
C GLY A 541 8.65 -11.06 -17.26
N VAL A 542 8.17 -9.84 -17.02
CA VAL A 542 9.00 -8.62 -17.07
C VAL A 542 10.19 -8.74 -16.09
N SER A 543 9.98 -9.28 -14.88
CA SER A 543 11.06 -9.50 -13.90
C SER A 543 12.05 -10.60 -14.33
N VAL A 544 11.59 -11.66 -15.01
CA VAL A 544 12.43 -12.71 -15.59
C VAL A 544 13.31 -12.10 -16.68
N LEU A 545 12.68 -11.54 -17.72
CA LEU A 545 13.34 -11.00 -18.91
C LEU A 545 14.32 -9.88 -18.56
N VAL A 546 13.92 -8.89 -17.75
CA VAL A 546 14.81 -7.80 -17.35
C VAL A 546 15.99 -8.32 -16.53
N ARG A 547 15.79 -9.26 -15.61
CA ARG A 547 16.89 -9.77 -14.77
C ARG A 547 17.82 -10.73 -15.49
N SER A 548 17.37 -11.45 -16.51
CA SER A 548 18.20 -12.34 -17.34
C SER A 548 19.02 -11.62 -18.40
N GLY A 549 18.85 -10.30 -18.55
CA GLY A 549 19.54 -9.49 -19.57
C GLY A 549 18.69 -9.21 -20.82
N ARG A 550 17.55 -9.88 -20.98
CA ARG A 550 16.54 -9.65 -22.04
C ARG A 550 15.64 -8.43 -21.72
N ALA A 551 16.24 -7.33 -21.24
CA ALA A 551 15.50 -6.17 -20.73
C ALA A 551 14.69 -5.43 -21.80
N VAL A 552 15.19 -5.40 -23.03
CA VAL A 552 14.49 -4.90 -24.22
C VAL A 552 13.15 -5.62 -24.42
N GLU A 553 13.16 -6.95 -24.40
CA GLU A 553 11.95 -7.79 -24.53
C GLU A 553 10.99 -7.60 -23.35
N GLY A 554 11.53 -7.43 -22.13
CA GLY A 554 10.72 -7.11 -20.96
C GLY A 554 9.95 -5.79 -21.07
N ILE A 555 10.49 -4.80 -21.79
CA ILE A 555 9.76 -3.55 -22.09
C ILE A 555 8.78 -3.73 -23.24
N TYR A 556 9.15 -4.43 -24.32
CA TYR A 556 8.20 -4.77 -25.41
C TYR A 556 6.97 -5.52 -24.88
N LEU A 557 7.16 -6.55 -24.05
CA LEU A 557 6.08 -7.30 -23.42
C LEU A 557 5.12 -6.40 -22.64
N LEU A 558 5.64 -5.37 -21.96
CA LEU A 558 4.84 -4.41 -21.22
C LEU A 558 4.11 -3.42 -22.15
N ASP A 559 4.78 -2.91 -23.18
CA ASP A 559 4.17 -2.00 -24.16
C ASP A 559 3.06 -2.70 -24.96
N GLU A 560 3.25 -3.95 -25.39
CA GLU A 560 2.22 -4.78 -26.04
C GLU A 560 1.04 -5.06 -25.11
N PHE A 561 1.28 -5.39 -23.85
CA PHE A 561 0.20 -5.57 -22.87
C PHE A 561 -0.63 -4.29 -22.69
N ILE A 562 0.01 -3.11 -22.74
CA ILE A 562 -0.67 -1.81 -22.66
C ILE A 562 -1.49 -1.54 -23.92
N LYS A 563 -0.98 -1.85 -25.12
CA LYS A 563 -1.76 -1.75 -26.38
C LYS A 563 -3.00 -2.65 -26.30
N MET A 564 -2.81 -3.91 -25.92
CA MET A 564 -3.88 -4.89 -25.76
C MET A 564 -4.96 -4.43 -24.77
N GLU A 565 -4.61 -3.86 -23.61
CA GLU A 565 -5.61 -3.34 -22.65
C GLU A 565 -6.31 -2.05 -23.13
N LEU A 566 -5.64 -1.22 -23.95
CA LEU A 566 -6.27 -0.06 -24.60
C LEU A 566 -7.27 -0.51 -25.68
N GLU A 567 -6.94 -1.52 -26.48
CA GLU A 567 -7.80 -2.09 -27.53
C GLU A 567 -8.97 -2.91 -26.96
N ASN A 568 -8.74 -3.67 -25.89
CA ASN A 568 -9.79 -4.47 -25.23
C ASN A 568 -10.71 -3.65 -24.32
N THR A 569 -10.39 -2.38 -24.04
CA THR A 569 -11.34 -1.50 -23.37
C THR A 569 -12.47 -1.22 -24.35
N PRO A 570 -13.72 -1.69 -24.10
CA PRO A 570 -14.81 -1.41 -25.02
C PRO A 570 -15.01 0.09 -25.05
N THR A 571 -14.67 0.71 -26.18
CA THR A 571 -15.06 2.08 -26.49
C THR A 571 -16.57 2.12 -26.32
N SER A 572 -17.03 2.89 -25.33
CA SER A 572 -18.45 2.98 -24.95
C SER A 572 -19.26 3.78 -25.99
N SER A 573 -18.89 3.66 -27.26
CA SER A 573 -19.56 4.17 -28.44
C SER A 573 -20.66 3.19 -28.86
N ASN A 574 -21.67 3.06 -28.01
CA ASN A 574 -23.03 3.19 -28.51
C ASN A 574 -23.39 4.68 -28.37
N PRO A 575 -23.04 5.55 -29.35
CA PRO A 575 -23.84 6.75 -29.53
C PRO A 575 -25.25 6.23 -29.85
N LEU A 576 -26.15 6.33 -28.87
CA LEU A 576 -27.53 5.92 -29.08
C LEU A 576 -28.05 6.72 -30.27
N ALA A 577 -28.63 6.04 -31.26
CA ALA A 577 -29.22 6.68 -32.41
C ALA A 577 -30.44 7.52 -31.96
N ALA A 578 -30.17 8.76 -31.58
CA ALA A 578 -31.18 9.82 -31.54
C ALA A 578 -31.42 10.23 -32.99
N GLU A 579 -32.29 9.48 -33.66
CA GLU A 579 -32.78 9.84 -34.98
C GLU A 579 -33.44 11.22 -34.92
N THR A 580 -32.96 12.09 -35.80
CA THR A 580 -33.76 13.07 -36.53
C THR A 580 -34.73 13.94 -35.71
N THR A 581 -34.30 15.17 -35.39
CA THR A 581 -35.08 16.35 -35.81
C THR A 581 -34.20 17.60 -35.88
N SER A 582 -34.40 18.37 -36.94
CA SER A 582 -33.63 19.57 -37.25
C SER A 582 -34.03 20.78 -36.40
N SER A 583 -33.04 21.47 -35.82
CA SER A 583 -33.07 22.94 -35.82
C SER A 583 -31.63 23.47 -35.83
N GLN A 584 -31.37 24.47 -36.68
CA GLN A 584 -30.08 25.12 -36.79
C GLN A 584 -29.93 26.11 -35.63
N ASN A 585 -28.80 26.06 -34.92
CA ASN A 585 -28.16 27.23 -34.34
C ASN A 585 -26.72 26.89 -33.96
N GLU A 586 -25.79 27.18 -34.86
CA GLU A 586 -24.36 27.17 -34.57
C GLU A 586 -24.03 28.36 -33.69
N HIS A 587 -23.61 28.12 -32.45
CA HIS A 587 -22.73 29.07 -31.77
C HIS A 587 -21.60 28.35 -31.05
N VAL A 588 -20.39 28.71 -31.50
CA VAL A 588 -19.09 28.23 -31.08
C VAL A 588 -18.92 28.32 -29.55
N ILE A 589 -18.86 27.16 -28.89
CA ILE A 589 -18.18 27.02 -27.59
C ILE A 589 -17.20 25.86 -27.72
N SER A 590 -15.90 26.21 -27.67
CA SER A 590 -14.81 25.24 -27.82
C SER A 590 -14.75 24.27 -26.64
N SER A 591 -15.27 23.06 -26.87
CA SER A 591 -14.59 21.80 -26.51
C SER A 591 -13.78 21.80 -25.22
N SER A 592 -14.47 21.72 -24.08
CA SER A 592 -13.87 21.17 -22.85
C SER A 592 -13.53 19.70 -23.07
N SER A 593 -12.28 19.43 -23.46
CA SER A 593 -11.77 18.06 -23.61
C SER A 593 -11.75 17.38 -22.24
N THR A 594 -12.83 16.63 -21.94
CA THR A 594 -12.89 15.73 -20.79
C THR A 594 -11.76 14.72 -20.93
N LEU A 595 -10.73 14.90 -20.09
CA LEU A 595 -9.54 14.05 -20.07
C LEU A 595 -9.98 12.58 -20.03
N PRO A 596 -9.45 11.72 -20.93
CA PRO A 596 -9.88 10.32 -21.02
C PRO A 596 -9.69 9.62 -19.68
N ALA A 597 -10.62 8.71 -19.36
CA ALA A 597 -10.76 8.10 -18.05
C ALA A 597 -9.43 7.49 -17.52
N PRO A 598 -9.16 7.59 -16.20
CA PRO A 598 -7.81 7.48 -15.67
C PRO A 598 -7.19 6.07 -15.77
N SER A 599 -5.95 6.04 -16.29
CA SER A 599 -4.90 5.04 -16.07
C SER A 599 -5.34 3.56 -16.06
N TYR A 600 -5.55 2.98 -17.24
CA TYR A 600 -5.81 1.54 -17.45
C TYR A 600 -4.76 0.61 -16.81
N LEU A 601 -3.48 1.04 -16.81
CA LEU A 601 -2.38 0.30 -16.20
C LEU A 601 -2.34 0.56 -14.68
N THR A 602 -2.56 -0.48 -13.87
CA THR A 602 -2.23 -0.41 -12.42
C THR A 602 -0.73 -0.16 -12.24
N PRO A 603 -0.26 0.62 -11.24
CA PRO A 603 1.18 0.90 -11.08
C PRO A 603 2.12 -0.31 -10.88
N HIS A 604 1.57 -1.51 -10.63
CA HIS A 604 2.32 -2.68 -10.20
C HIS A 604 3.35 -3.22 -11.22
N PRO A 605 3.06 -3.36 -12.54
CA PRO A 605 4.06 -3.81 -13.51
C PRO A 605 5.22 -2.81 -13.64
N ILE A 606 4.95 -1.50 -13.56
CA ILE A 606 5.99 -0.46 -13.54
C ILE A 606 6.83 -0.54 -12.27
N HIS A 607 6.23 -0.76 -11.10
CA HIS A 607 6.99 -1.00 -9.87
C HIS A 607 7.93 -2.22 -10.04
N THR A 608 7.44 -3.31 -10.65
CA THR A 608 8.24 -4.50 -10.90
C THR A 608 9.35 -4.28 -11.94
N LEU A 609 9.08 -3.54 -13.02
CA LEU A 609 10.07 -3.13 -14.02
C LEU A 609 11.19 -2.31 -13.36
N LEU A 610 10.85 -1.24 -12.66
CA LEU A 610 11.83 -0.34 -12.02
C LEU A 610 12.65 -1.04 -10.92
N ILE A 611 12.04 -1.95 -10.16
CA ILE A 611 12.78 -2.81 -9.21
C ILE A 611 13.74 -3.74 -9.96
N SER A 612 13.35 -4.27 -11.11
CA SER A 612 14.19 -5.18 -11.91
C SER A 612 15.37 -4.44 -12.54
N LEU A 613 15.14 -3.24 -13.10
CA LEU A 613 16.18 -2.31 -13.57
C LEU A 613 17.18 -1.96 -12.46
N LEU A 614 16.69 -1.70 -11.24
CA LEU A 614 17.55 -1.43 -10.08
C LEU A 614 18.42 -2.65 -9.71
N ARG A 615 17.93 -3.88 -9.95
CA ARG A 615 18.68 -5.12 -9.68
C ARG A 615 19.76 -5.41 -10.73
N ILE A 616 19.54 -5.01 -11.98
CA ILE A 616 20.56 -5.11 -13.04
C ILE A 616 21.49 -3.88 -13.12
N ARG A 617 21.51 -3.04 -12.08
CA ARG A 617 22.33 -1.81 -12.01
C ARG A 617 22.09 -0.86 -13.21
N ARG A 618 20.83 -0.64 -13.62
CA ARG A 618 20.43 0.34 -14.64
C ARG A 618 19.67 1.55 -14.06
N PRO A 619 20.31 2.40 -13.23
CA PRO A 619 19.65 3.57 -12.65
C PRO A 619 19.37 4.66 -13.69
N ASP A 620 20.18 4.76 -14.74
CA ASP A 620 20.01 5.63 -15.91
C ASP A 620 18.61 5.49 -16.54
N VAL A 621 18.18 4.24 -16.76
CA VAL A 621 16.87 3.91 -17.31
C VAL A 621 15.74 4.26 -16.34
N ILE A 622 15.97 4.18 -15.03
CA ILE A 622 14.99 4.56 -13.99
C ILE A 622 14.76 6.08 -14.00
N PHE A 623 15.81 6.88 -14.15
CA PHE A 623 15.68 8.34 -14.28
C PHE A 623 14.95 8.73 -15.59
N TYR A 624 15.23 8.04 -16.69
CA TYR A 624 14.50 8.24 -17.95
C TYR A 624 13.00 7.95 -17.81
N ILE A 625 12.66 6.76 -17.29
CA ILE A 625 11.26 6.34 -17.07
C ILE A 625 10.57 7.29 -16.07
N TRP A 626 11.26 7.79 -15.04
CA TRP A 626 10.69 8.78 -14.13
C TRP A 626 10.30 10.07 -14.86
N THR A 627 11.23 10.60 -15.67
CA THR A 627 11.06 11.89 -16.37
C THR A 627 9.92 11.83 -17.40
N HIS A 628 9.70 10.65 -17.99
CA HIS A 628 8.69 10.43 -19.02
C HIS A 628 7.51 9.55 -18.57
N LEU A 629 7.32 9.32 -17.26
CA LEU A 629 6.37 8.33 -16.72
C LEU A 629 4.94 8.53 -17.23
N THR A 630 4.46 9.78 -17.20
CA THR A 630 3.12 10.16 -17.64
C THR A 630 2.97 10.03 -19.16
N SER A 631 4.02 10.34 -19.94
CA SER A 631 4.01 10.28 -21.40
C SER A 631 4.16 8.86 -21.97
N LEU A 632 4.93 8.00 -21.28
CA LEU A 632 5.14 6.61 -21.67
C LEU A 632 3.96 5.71 -21.25
N TYR A 633 3.44 5.90 -20.04
CA TYR A 633 2.57 4.90 -19.41
C TYR A 633 1.25 5.47 -18.84
N PHE A 634 0.94 6.76 -19.08
CA PHE A 634 -0.26 7.44 -18.57
C PHE A 634 -0.43 7.29 -17.04
N LEU A 635 0.70 7.23 -16.33
CA LEU A 635 0.77 7.01 -14.90
C LEU A 635 1.37 8.22 -14.20
N LEU A 636 0.71 8.64 -13.12
CA LEU A 636 1.27 9.62 -12.20
C LEU A 636 2.35 8.96 -11.31
N PRO A 637 3.40 9.71 -10.93
CA PRO A 637 4.35 9.26 -9.92
C PRO A 637 3.69 8.82 -8.61
N THR A 638 4.22 7.75 -8.00
CA THR A 638 3.73 7.19 -6.73
C THR A 638 4.86 7.13 -5.70
N ASP A 639 4.51 7.05 -4.40
CA ASP A 639 5.47 6.97 -3.28
C ASP A 639 6.54 5.89 -3.47
N THR A 640 6.13 4.75 -4.02
CA THR A 640 6.94 3.57 -4.28
C THR A 640 7.90 3.79 -5.45
N ILE A 641 7.47 4.52 -6.49
CA ILE A 641 8.35 4.90 -7.61
C ILE A 641 9.40 5.89 -7.11
N LEU A 642 9.02 6.91 -6.34
CA LEU A 642 9.98 7.85 -5.74
C LEU A 642 10.98 7.15 -4.82
N HIS A 643 10.53 6.19 -4.02
CA HIS A 643 11.41 5.36 -3.19
C HIS A 643 12.42 4.52 -4.02
N ILE A 644 12.03 4.07 -5.22
CA ILE A 644 12.93 3.39 -6.16
C ILE A 644 13.91 4.40 -6.79
N LEU A 645 13.45 5.59 -7.18
CA LEU A 645 14.29 6.67 -7.73
C LEU A 645 15.39 7.10 -6.74
N LEU A 646 15.03 7.35 -5.48
CA LEU A 646 16.00 7.71 -4.42
C LEU A 646 17.08 6.63 -4.26
N LYS A 647 16.71 5.34 -4.39
CA LYS A 647 17.66 4.22 -4.36
C LYS A 647 18.48 4.09 -5.65
N ALA A 648 17.91 4.42 -6.80
CA ALA A 648 18.62 4.47 -8.07
C ALA A 648 19.70 5.55 -8.05
N ALA A 649 19.41 6.73 -7.47
CA ALA A 649 20.37 7.80 -7.25
C ALA A 649 21.56 7.37 -6.36
N VAL A 650 21.27 6.73 -5.23
CA VAL A 650 22.32 6.14 -4.36
C VAL A 650 23.15 5.11 -5.12
N LEU A 651 22.52 4.23 -5.91
CA LEU A 651 23.23 3.21 -6.68
C LEU A 651 24.12 3.80 -7.77
N ALA A 652 23.63 4.81 -8.50
CA ALA A 652 24.37 5.51 -9.54
C ALA A 652 25.60 6.24 -8.97
N SER A 653 25.44 6.92 -7.83
CA SER A 653 26.57 7.57 -7.14
C SER A 653 27.68 6.60 -6.73
N LYS A 654 27.32 5.34 -6.42
CA LYS A 654 28.30 4.28 -6.12
C LYS A 654 28.98 3.73 -7.35
N MET A 655 28.23 3.50 -8.42
CA MET A 655 28.76 3.03 -9.70
C MET A 655 29.77 4.03 -10.26
N ASP A 656 29.49 5.32 -10.14
CA ASP A 656 30.42 6.38 -10.53
C ASP A 656 31.64 6.45 -9.58
N GLY A 657 31.47 6.15 -8.29
CA GLY A 657 32.59 6.01 -7.34
C GLY A 657 33.44 4.74 -7.51
N GLU A 658 32.90 3.70 -8.16
CA GLU A 658 33.62 2.48 -8.59
C GLU A 658 34.36 2.70 -9.93
N SER A 659 34.02 3.74 -10.70
CA SER A 659 34.49 4.00 -12.05
C SER A 659 35.40 5.23 -12.12
N VAL A 660 36.64 5.08 -12.62
CA VAL A 660 37.54 6.23 -12.88
C VAL A 660 36.86 7.25 -13.80
N ARG A 661 36.09 6.80 -14.79
CA ARG A 661 35.32 7.68 -15.68
C ARG A 661 34.19 8.41 -14.94
N GLY A 662 33.55 7.76 -13.96
CA GLY A 662 32.57 8.40 -13.09
C GLY A 662 33.19 9.52 -12.24
N ALA A 663 34.32 9.25 -11.61
CA ALA A 663 35.08 10.24 -10.85
C ALA A 663 35.60 11.41 -11.72
N MET A 664 36.05 11.16 -12.95
CA MET A 664 36.45 12.24 -13.87
C MET A 664 35.24 13.04 -14.38
N ALA A 665 34.13 12.39 -14.72
CA ALA A 665 32.93 13.08 -15.18
C ALA A 665 32.31 13.95 -14.07
N TRP A 666 32.38 13.48 -12.82
CA TRP A 666 32.08 14.25 -11.61
C TRP A 666 32.96 15.51 -11.50
N TYR A 667 34.28 15.37 -11.63
CA TYR A 667 35.23 16.48 -11.61
C TYR A 667 34.96 17.51 -12.73
N LEU A 668 34.52 17.05 -13.92
CA LEU A 668 34.16 17.92 -15.04
C LEU A 668 32.82 18.66 -14.85
N VAL A 669 31.85 18.08 -14.11
CA VAL A 669 30.59 18.77 -13.78
C VAL A 669 30.82 19.87 -12.75
N GLU A 670 31.72 19.63 -11.79
CA GLU A 670 32.01 20.57 -10.71
C GLU A 670 32.92 21.72 -11.15
N ASN A 671 33.98 21.41 -11.90
CA ASN A 671 34.90 22.43 -12.43
C ASN A 671 34.32 23.13 -13.66
N ARG A 672 33.35 24.03 -13.41
CA ARG A 672 32.77 24.95 -14.42
C ARG A 672 33.82 25.70 -15.24
N LEU A 673 35.02 25.91 -14.70
CA LEU A 673 36.16 26.54 -15.37
C LEU A 673 36.61 25.83 -16.67
N PHE A 674 36.47 24.50 -16.76
CA PHE A 674 36.78 23.77 -17.99
C PHE A 674 35.65 23.80 -19.03
N ARG A 675 34.46 24.26 -18.64
CA ARG A 675 33.31 24.42 -19.54
C ARG A 675 33.40 25.77 -20.29
N LYS A 676 34.48 25.96 -21.05
CA LYS A 676 34.73 27.16 -21.88
C LYS A 676 33.56 27.46 -22.82
N ASN A 677 32.70 28.42 -22.44
CA ASN A 677 31.82 29.25 -23.27
C ASN A 677 31.09 28.62 -24.49
N THR A 678 30.78 27.33 -24.48
CA THR A 678 29.82 26.73 -25.45
C THR A 678 28.35 27.05 -25.11
N ALA A 679 28.09 27.72 -23.99
CA ALA A 679 26.77 28.06 -23.45
C ALA A 679 25.96 29.10 -24.25
N ARG A 680 26.18 29.22 -25.58
CA ARG A 680 25.31 29.98 -26.49
C ARG A 680 24.39 29.08 -27.33
N SER A 681 24.57 27.75 -27.31
CA SER A 681 23.45 26.82 -27.56
C SER A 681 22.71 26.56 -26.24
N GLY A 682 21.39 26.42 -26.33
CA GLY A 682 20.53 26.09 -25.18
C GLY A 682 20.72 24.63 -24.73
N PRO A 683 19.80 24.08 -23.91
CA PRO A 683 19.82 22.66 -23.58
C PRO A 683 19.46 21.81 -24.81
N GLU A 684 20.45 21.55 -25.66
CA GLU A 684 20.34 20.59 -26.75
C GLU A 684 20.07 19.20 -26.18
N THR A 685 18.82 18.76 -26.37
CA THR A 685 18.50 17.34 -26.48
C THR A 685 19.47 16.69 -27.45
N VAL A 686 20.06 15.54 -27.05
CA VAL A 686 21.02 14.78 -27.85
C VAL A 686 20.60 14.75 -29.33
N PRO A 687 21.40 15.31 -30.25
CA PRO A 687 21.04 15.31 -31.67
C PRO A 687 21.04 13.87 -32.18
N ILE A 688 19.86 13.38 -32.57
CA ILE A 688 19.72 12.13 -33.31
C ILE A 688 20.26 12.40 -34.71
N GLY A 689 21.50 11.97 -34.96
CA GLY A 689 22.20 12.28 -36.21
C GLY A 689 21.62 11.53 -37.40
N ASN A 690 21.13 12.26 -38.41
CA ASN A 690 21.58 12.15 -39.80
C ASN A 690 20.68 12.96 -40.75
N THR A 691 21.22 14.03 -41.33
CA THR A 691 21.04 14.37 -42.76
C THR A 691 22.16 15.32 -43.19
N ASN A 692 23.04 14.86 -44.09
CA ASN A 692 23.96 15.74 -44.80
C ASN A 692 23.17 16.47 -45.89
N GLY A 693 22.82 17.74 -45.66
CA GLY A 693 22.24 18.64 -46.65
C GLY A 693 23.07 19.94 -46.72
N PRO A 694 23.36 20.49 -47.90
CA PRO A 694 24.15 21.72 -48.02
C PRO A 694 23.40 22.93 -47.44
N PRO A 695 24.11 23.94 -46.92
CA PRO A 695 23.50 25.08 -46.24
C PRO A 695 22.78 26.01 -47.23
N ASN A 696 21.51 26.29 -46.96
CA ASN A 696 20.72 27.27 -47.71
C ASN A 696 20.71 28.63 -46.97
N PRO A 697 21.25 29.71 -47.54
CA PRO A 697 21.38 30.99 -46.85
C PRO A 697 20.12 31.87 -47.02
N ASN A 698 19.23 31.91 -46.02
CA ASN A 698 18.17 32.92 -45.91
C ASN A 698 17.91 33.27 -44.43
N PRO A 699 18.25 34.48 -43.95
CA PRO A 699 18.28 34.79 -42.51
C PRO A 699 17.11 35.69 -42.01
N GLU A 700 15.86 35.44 -42.41
CA GLU A 700 14.71 36.30 -42.00
C GLU A 700 13.47 35.54 -41.49
N THR A 701 13.58 34.65 -40.50
CA THR A 701 12.39 34.20 -39.72
C THR A 701 12.73 33.70 -38.30
N THR A 702 12.99 34.60 -37.35
CA THR A 702 13.45 34.22 -35.99
C THR A 702 12.62 34.86 -34.88
N ALA A 703 11.31 34.56 -34.81
CA ALA A 703 10.44 35.07 -33.74
C ALA A 703 9.23 34.17 -33.37
N GLN A 704 9.33 32.84 -33.43
CA GLN A 704 8.21 31.95 -33.02
C GLN A 704 8.58 30.53 -32.53
N SER A 705 9.85 30.21 -32.27
CA SER A 705 10.31 28.85 -31.92
C SER A 705 10.20 28.49 -30.42
N GLY A 706 9.18 29.01 -29.72
CA GLY A 706 9.04 28.86 -28.25
C GLY A 706 8.16 27.69 -27.79
N ALA A 707 7.34 27.11 -28.67
CA ALA A 707 6.22 26.23 -28.27
C ALA A 707 6.19 24.85 -28.95
N LYS A 708 7.14 24.51 -29.83
CA LYS A 708 7.11 23.26 -30.63
C LYS A 708 7.79 22.03 -29.98
N THR A 709 8.23 22.11 -28.73
CA THR A 709 8.74 20.95 -27.98
C THR A 709 7.64 20.08 -27.37
N SER A 710 6.36 20.48 -27.49
CA SER A 710 5.22 19.69 -27.02
C SER A 710 4.92 18.49 -27.92
N ALA A 711 4.84 17.30 -27.32
CA ALA A 711 4.50 16.02 -27.95
C ALA A 711 5.59 15.36 -28.84
N LEU A 712 6.78 15.15 -28.25
CA LEU A 712 7.53 13.91 -28.53
C LEU A 712 6.57 12.72 -28.35
N THR A 713 6.31 11.98 -29.43
CA THR A 713 5.33 10.88 -29.42
C THR A 713 5.79 9.76 -28.49
N ARG A 714 4.84 9.04 -27.87
CA ARG A 714 5.13 7.86 -27.04
C ARG A 714 6.06 6.87 -27.76
N THR A 715 5.87 6.70 -29.07
CA THR A 715 6.71 5.86 -29.94
C THR A 715 8.18 6.30 -29.95
N ALA A 716 8.46 7.59 -30.08
CA ALA A 716 9.83 8.11 -30.05
C ALA A 716 10.49 7.96 -28.67
N LEU A 717 9.73 8.19 -27.59
CA LEU A 717 10.21 8.00 -26.21
C LEU A 717 10.46 6.51 -25.90
N SER A 718 9.61 5.59 -26.38
CA SER A 718 9.82 4.15 -26.25
C SER A 718 11.02 3.68 -27.10
N ALA A 719 11.17 4.16 -28.34
CA ALA A 719 12.33 3.85 -29.17
C ALA A 719 13.67 4.25 -28.53
N HIS A 720 13.73 5.42 -27.88
CA HIS A 720 14.92 5.84 -27.13
C HIS A 720 15.12 5.02 -25.85
N LEU A 721 14.05 4.68 -25.12
CA LEU A 721 14.11 3.78 -23.97
C LEU A 721 14.67 2.39 -24.35
N LEU A 722 14.29 1.88 -25.52
CA LEU A 722 14.76 0.61 -26.06
C LEU A 722 16.23 0.69 -26.50
N SER A 723 16.68 1.79 -27.14
CA SER A 723 18.09 1.95 -27.52
C SER A 723 19.02 2.10 -26.31
N LEU A 724 18.57 2.73 -25.22
CA LEU A 724 19.28 2.70 -23.94
C LEU A 724 19.48 1.26 -23.42
N LEU A 725 18.50 0.37 -23.61
CA LEU A 725 18.53 -1.01 -23.12
C LEU A 725 19.22 -2.01 -24.06
N GLN A 726 19.45 -1.67 -25.33
CA GLN A 726 20.23 -2.50 -26.26
C GLN A 726 21.67 -2.74 -25.77
N ASN A 727 22.23 -1.80 -25.02
CA ASN A 727 23.48 -2.00 -24.29
C ASN A 727 23.19 -2.78 -22.99
N PRO A 728 23.65 -4.04 -22.83
CA PRO A 728 23.40 -4.82 -21.61
C PRO A 728 24.22 -4.29 -20.42
N THR A 729 25.38 -3.70 -20.70
CA THR A 729 26.20 -3.00 -19.70
C THR A 729 25.63 -1.61 -19.42
N PRO A 730 25.64 -1.15 -18.15
CA PRO A 730 25.37 0.26 -17.86
C PRO A 730 26.42 1.16 -18.53
N PRO A 731 26.07 2.41 -18.89
CA PRO A 731 27.06 3.37 -19.39
C PRO A 731 28.15 3.60 -18.33
N SER A 732 29.37 3.95 -18.74
CA SER A 732 30.52 4.09 -17.81
C SER A 732 30.41 5.25 -16.82
N VAL A 733 29.38 6.08 -16.99
CA VAL A 733 28.95 7.19 -16.13
C VAL A 733 27.43 7.08 -16.03
N THR A 734 26.91 6.87 -14.82
CA THR A 734 25.47 6.69 -14.53
C THR A 734 24.93 7.72 -13.54
N GLY A 735 25.81 8.29 -12.73
CA GLY A 735 25.49 9.23 -11.66
C GLY A 735 25.44 10.68 -12.11
N ILE A 736 25.47 10.97 -13.42
CA ILE A 736 25.20 12.30 -13.96
C ILE A 736 23.86 12.26 -14.72
N TRP A 737 22.94 13.14 -14.33
CA TRP A 737 21.64 13.30 -14.98
C TRP A 737 21.36 14.79 -15.17
N ALA A 738 20.92 15.20 -16.37
CA ALA A 738 20.68 16.60 -16.72
C ALA A 738 21.83 17.57 -16.31
N ASN A 739 23.08 17.16 -16.56
CA ASN A 739 24.31 17.87 -16.16
C ASN A 739 24.50 18.10 -14.64
N ARG A 740 23.83 17.32 -13.79
CA ARG A 740 23.94 17.37 -12.32
C ARG A 740 24.19 15.98 -11.74
N ARG A 741 24.67 15.89 -10.49
CA ARG A 741 24.79 14.59 -9.81
C ARG A 741 23.38 13.99 -9.64
N SER A 742 23.21 12.71 -9.94
CA SER A 742 21.93 11.98 -9.81
C SER A 742 21.35 12.06 -8.39
N THR A 743 22.22 12.16 -7.38
CA THR A 743 21.86 12.39 -5.99
C THR A 743 21.29 13.78 -5.74
N GLU A 744 21.84 14.82 -6.37
CA GLU A 744 21.28 16.17 -6.35
C GLU A 744 19.95 16.27 -7.10
N VAL A 745 19.82 15.58 -8.25
CA VAL A 745 18.57 15.55 -9.02
C VAL A 745 17.47 14.87 -8.20
N ALA A 746 17.74 13.70 -7.62
CA ALA A 746 16.77 13.01 -6.77
C ALA A 746 16.48 13.79 -5.47
N ARG A 747 17.47 14.50 -4.91
CA ARG A 747 17.27 15.43 -3.79
C ARG A 747 16.37 16.61 -4.17
N SER A 748 16.59 17.23 -5.33
CA SER A 748 15.74 18.31 -5.87
C SER A 748 14.32 17.80 -6.01
N ILE A 749 14.10 16.72 -6.77
CA ILE A 749 12.79 16.10 -6.98
C ILE A 749 12.06 15.83 -5.66
N PHE A 750 12.75 15.33 -4.63
CA PHE A 750 12.16 15.12 -3.31
C PHE A 750 11.78 16.44 -2.64
N ARG A 751 12.67 17.44 -2.59
CA ARG A 751 12.40 18.76 -1.98
C ARG A 751 11.29 19.51 -2.74
N ASP A 752 11.35 19.52 -4.06
CA ASP A 752 10.40 20.18 -4.96
C ASP A 752 8.99 19.58 -4.80
N MET A 753 8.89 18.24 -4.69
CA MET A 753 7.64 17.56 -4.35
C MET A 753 7.17 17.88 -2.92
N ILE A 754 8.05 17.82 -1.91
CA ILE A 754 7.71 18.11 -0.51
C ILE A 754 7.15 19.54 -0.37
N PHE A 755 7.81 20.53 -0.97
CA PHE A 755 7.42 21.93 -0.88
C PHE A 755 6.33 22.35 -1.85
N GLY A 756 6.15 21.62 -2.96
CA GLY A 756 5.00 21.81 -3.85
C GLY A 756 3.70 21.27 -3.24
N ASN A 757 3.76 20.08 -2.63
CA ASN A 757 2.60 19.45 -2.00
C ASN A 757 2.30 20.01 -0.59
N TRP A 758 3.32 20.45 0.17
CA TRP A 758 3.17 21.05 1.50
C TRP A 758 4.02 22.32 1.65
N PRO A 759 3.59 23.47 1.07
CA PRO A 759 4.33 24.73 1.17
C PRO A 759 4.62 25.19 2.61
N ALA A 760 3.73 24.86 3.56
CA ALA A 760 3.89 25.14 4.99
C ALA A 760 5.19 24.56 5.59
N LEU A 761 5.76 23.49 5.01
CA LEU A 761 7.02 22.89 5.46
C LEU A 761 8.24 23.79 5.24
N ARG A 762 8.13 24.85 4.42
CA ARG A 762 9.19 25.87 4.27
C ARG A 762 9.40 26.67 5.56
N GLY A 763 8.34 26.91 6.35
CA GLY A 763 8.37 27.77 7.54
C GLY A 763 8.60 27.06 8.89
N VAL A 764 8.63 25.73 8.92
CA VAL A 764 8.80 24.99 10.19
C VAL A 764 10.19 25.25 10.76
N SER A 765 10.30 25.77 11.98
CA SER A 765 11.61 26.10 12.59
C SER A 765 12.45 24.84 12.89
N PRO A 766 13.79 24.90 12.80
CA PRO A 766 14.66 23.78 13.20
C PRO A 766 14.54 23.49 14.71
N PRO A 767 14.92 22.28 15.17
CA PRO A 767 14.95 21.96 16.60
C PRO A 767 15.81 22.95 17.39
N LYS A 768 15.28 23.48 18.51
CA LYS A 768 16.07 24.35 19.41
C LYS A 768 17.34 23.60 19.85
N GLY A 769 18.50 24.21 19.64
CA GLY A 769 19.81 23.62 19.96
C GLY A 769 20.43 22.74 18.88
N VAL A 770 19.71 22.39 17.80
CA VAL A 770 20.31 21.80 16.59
C VAL A 770 20.53 22.93 15.60
N VAL A 771 21.67 23.62 15.73
CA VAL A 771 22.08 24.65 14.78
C VAL A 771 22.41 23.94 13.47
N SER A 772 21.72 24.30 12.38
CA SER A 772 22.15 23.87 11.05
C SER A 772 23.36 24.73 10.66
N GLY A 773 24.54 24.30 11.13
CA GLY A 773 25.79 24.97 10.82
C GLY A 773 25.99 25.01 9.30
N ARG A 774 25.90 26.21 8.71
CA ARG A 774 26.37 26.46 7.33
C ARG A 774 27.89 26.31 7.30
N VAL A 775 28.39 25.07 7.30
CA VAL A 775 29.79 24.76 7.05
C VAL A 775 30.03 24.94 5.55
N THR A 776 30.34 26.18 5.17
CA THR A 776 30.68 26.54 3.80
C THR A 776 32.03 25.92 3.41
N GLY A 777 32.01 24.95 2.49
CA GLY A 777 33.13 24.71 1.57
C GLY A 777 34.19 23.66 1.95
N GLY A 778 33.85 22.55 2.61
CA GLY A 778 34.80 21.45 2.87
C GLY A 778 34.23 20.05 2.66
N GLU A 779 34.60 19.40 1.55
CA GLU A 779 34.22 18.01 1.24
C GLU A 779 34.65 17.00 2.32
N GLY A 780 34.09 15.79 2.25
CA GLY A 780 34.20 14.76 3.29
C GLY A 780 35.61 14.15 3.45
N ILE A 781 36.48 14.76 4.26
CA ILE A 781 37.80 14.21 4.66
C ILE A 781 37.72 12.72 5.10
N LEU A 782 36.67 12.31 5.81
CA LEU A 782 36.48 10.91 6.21
C LEU A 782 36.26 9.96 5.01
N GLY A 783 35.74 10.46 3.90
CA GLY A 783 35.62 9.74 2.62
C GLY A 783 36.96 9.57 1.90
N GLU A 784 37.92 10.45 2.14
CA GLU A 784 39.30 10.29 1.67
C GLU A 784 40.07 9.30 2.55
N LEU A 785 39.96 9.40 3.88
CA LEU A 785 40.52 8.41 4.81
C LEU A 785 39.98 7.00 4.53
N ALA A 786 38.67 6.83 4.32
CA ALA A 786 38.08 5.55 3.98
C ALA A 786 38.53 5.00 2.59
N ARG A 787 38.93 5.88 1.66
CA ARG A 787 39.58 5.46 0.40
C ARG A 787 41.02 4.96 0.63
N GLY A 788 41.75 5.57 1.56
CA GLY A 788 43.12 5.19 1.92
C GLY A 788 43.27 3.75 2.43
N PHE A 789 42.30 3.23 3.17
CA PHE A 789 42.36 1.87 3.74
C PHE A 789 41.99 0.72 2.76
N SER A 790 41.59 1.02 1.51
CA SER A 790 41.05 0.02 0.57
C SER A 790 41.85 -0.16 -0.74
N ALA A 791 43.09 0.33 -0.79
CA ALA A 791 43.99 0.14 -1.92
C ALA A 791 45.29 -0.56 -1.47
N PRO A 792 45.82 -1.54 -2.23
CA PRO A 792 47.13 -2.10 -1.95
C PRO A 792 48.21 -1.02 -2.16
N SER A 793 49.13 -0.94 -1.22
CA SER A 793 50.20 0.07 -1.15
C SER A 793 51.09 0.06 -2.38
N VAL A 794 51.07 1.15 -3.15
CA VAL A 794 52.08 1.48 -4.17
C VAL A 794 53.17 2.33 -3.50
N PRO A 795 54.48 2.14 -3.77
CA PRO A 795 55.54 2.86 -3.05
C PRO A 795 55.48 4.37 -3.27
N PHE A 796 55.68 5.11 -2.17
CA PHE A 796 55.88 6.56 -2.17
C PHE A 796 57.05 6.97 -3.06
N LEU A 797 56.86 7.99 -3.90
CA LEU A 797 57.96 8.76 -4.47
C LEU A 797 58.20 10.04 -3.67
N SER A 798 59.44 10.52 -3.71
CA SER A 798 60.05 11.37 -2.69
C SER A 798 59.48 12.78 -2.54
N SER A 799 59.67 13.30 -1.33
CA SER A 799 59.39 14.67 -0.88
C SER A 799 59.95 15.75 -1.82
N GLY A 800 59.08 16.62 -2.33
CA GLY A 800 59.44 17.92 -2.90
C GLY A 800 59.59 19.02 -1.83
N PRO A 801 60.29 20.12 -2.10
CA PRO A 801 60.77 21.03 -1.07
C PRO A 801 59.69 21.90 -0.42
N SER A 802 59.87 22.15 0.88
CA SER A 802 59.06 23.03 1.72
C SER A 802 59.01 24.47 1.17
N ILE A 803 57.88 24.83 0.56
CA ILE A 803 57.56 26.24 0.28
C ILE A 803 57.14 26.88 1.60
N LYS A 804 57.98 27.81 2.09
CA LYS A 804 57.71 28.57 3.31
C LYS A 804 56.38 29.32 3.18
N ALA A 805 55.54 29.22 4.20
CA ALA A 805 54.29 29.97 4.28
C ALA A 805 54.56 31.47 4.37
N GLY A 806 54.51 32.16 3.24
CA GLY A 806 54.53 33.63 3.17
C GLY A 806 53.22 34.20 3.71
N GLN A 807 53.33 35.20 4.58
CA GLN A 807 52.18 35.93 5.12
C GLN A 807 51.47 36.73 4.02
N TYR A 808 50.47 36.15 3.38
CA TYR A 808 49.46 36.90 2.63
C TYR A 808 48.17 36.93 3.42
N ALA A 809 48.01 38.00 4.19
CA ALA A 809 46.74 38.38 4.78
C ALA A 809 45.79 38.83 3.66
N HIS A 810 45.13 37.88 2.99
CA HIS A 810 44.05 38.19 2.08
C HIS A 810 42.85 38.73 2.88
N ASN A 811 42.53 40.00 2.67
CA ASN A 811 41.34 40.64 3.21
C ASN A 811 40.08 39.83 2.88
N ALA A 812 39.43 39.27 3.91
CA ALA A 812 38.18 38.53 3.80
C ALA A 812 36.96 39.47 3.64
N GLN A 813 37.02 40.37 2.65
CA GLN A 813 35.98 41.36 2.35
C GLN A 813 35.59 41.38 0.85
N HIS A 814 35.56 40.22 0.21
CA HIS A 814 34.72 40.04 -0.98
C HIS A 814 33.57 39.09 -0.67
N PRO A 815 32.32 39.60 -0.55
CA PRO A 815 31.16 38.73 -0.55
C PRO A 815 31.04 38.13 -1.95
N TYR A 816 31.47 36.88 -2.10
CA TYR A 816 30.98 36.05 -3.19
C TYR A 816 29.47 35.96 -3.01
N ALA A 817 28.73 36.77 -3.77
CA ALA A 817 27.29 36.63 -3.90
C ALA A 817 27.04 35.24 -4.49
N GLU A 818 26.73 34.27 -3.62
CA GLU A 818 26.22 32.96 -3.98
C GLU A 818 25.10 33.22 -5.00
N PRO A 819 25.28 32.88 -6.29
CA PRO A 819 24.37 33.33 -7.33
C PRO A 819 23.00 32.81 -6.98
N GLN A 820 22.07 33.73 -6.68
CA GLN A 820 20.75 33.35 -6.17
C GLN A 820 20.21 32.24 -7.07
N PRO A 821 19.83 31.08 -6.52
CA PRO A 821 19.43 29.95 -7.34
C PRO A 821 18.24 30.40 -8.17
N GLN A 822 18.46 30.61 -9.47
CA GLN A 822 17.45 31.06 -10.41
C GLN A 822 16.23 30.18 -10.18
N GLU A 823 15.08 30.79 -9.86
CA GLU A 823 13.88 30.06 -9.46
C GLU A 823 13.44 29.15 -10.60
N SER A 824 13.95 27.92 -10.58
CA SER A 824 13.68 26.92 -11.58
C SER A 824 12.19 26.64 -11.48
N LYS A 825 11.45 27.02 -12.55
CA LYS A 825 9.99 26.91 -12.68
C LYS A 825 9.48 25.78 -11.79
N HIS A 826 8.89 26.15 -10.65
CA HIS A 826 8.54 25.18 -9.61
C HIS A 826 7.73 24.05 -10.26
N SER A 827 8.19 22.82 -10.10
CA SER A 827 7.46 21.67 -10.63
C SER A 827 6.05 21.69 -10.06
N SER A 828 5.04 21.63 -10.94
CA SER A 828 3.64 21.57 -10.51
C SER A 828 3.47 20.51 -9.43
N PRO A 829 2.67 20.77 -8.37
CA PRO A 829 2.49 19.84 -7.27
C PRO A 829 2.09 18.45 -7.79
N ILE A 830 2.61 17.40 -7.17
CA ILE A 830 2.38 16.01 -7.52
C ILE A 830 1.55 15.38 -6.39
N PRO A 831 0.24 15.68 -6.29
CA PRO A 831 -0.57 15.32 -5.13
C PRO A 831 -0.75 13.80 -4.96
N SER A 832 -0.40 12.99 -5.98
CA SER A 832 -0.41 11.53 -5.93
C SER A 832 0.68 10.91 -5.04
N ILE A 833 1.71 11.68 -4.63
CA ILE A 833 2.75 11.18 -3.74
C ILE A 833 2.53 11.68 -2.31
N HIS A 834 2.26 10.74 -1.41
CA HIS A 834 2.37 10.93 0.03
C HIS A 834 3.67 10.27 0.54
N PRO A 835 4.64 11.05 1.05
CA PRO A 835 5.88 10.51 1.60
C PRO A 835 5.61 9.53 2.75
N THR A 836 6.09 8.31 2.64
CA THR A 836 6.01 7.32 3.73
C THR A 836 7.31 7.26 4.50
N GLU A 837 7.32 6.56 5.64
CA GLU A 837 8.55 6.27 6.40
C GLU A 837 9.63 5.64 5.52
N ARG A 838 9.25 4.83 4.53
CA ARG A 838 10.18 4.20 3.57
C ARG A 838 10.80 5.23 2.62
N THR A 839 10.02 6.18 2.14
CA THR A 839 10.49 7.26 1.25
C THR A 839 11.46 8.16 2.01
N PHE A 840 11.13 8.56 3.23
CA PHE A 840 12.03 9.32 4.10
C PHE A 840 13.28 8.53 4.51
N SER A 841 13.17 7.24 4.82
CA SER A 841 14.32 6.37 5.10
C SER A 841 15.29 6.30 3.91
N ALA A 842 14.77 6.25 2.68
CA ALA A 842 15.58 6.32 1.47
C ALA A 842 16.17 7.72 1.22
N TYR A 843 15.43 8.80 1.54
CA TYR A 843 15.93 10.17 1.44
C TYR A 843 17.04 10.44 2.46
N ILE A 844 16.88 10.04 3.73
CA ILE A 844 17.93 10.11 4.76
C ILE A 844 19.17 9.29 4.33
N SER A 845 18.96 8.11 3.73
CA SER A 845 20.07 7.32 3.17
C SER A 845 20.76 8.03 1.99
N LEU A 846 20.01 8.76 1.16
CA LEU A 846 20.56 9.57 0.07
C LEU A 846 21.36 10.77 0.60
N LEU A 847 20.84 11.45 1.63
CA LEU A 847 21.54 12.55 2.30
C LEU A 847 22.84 12.07 2.95
N GLY A 848 22.79 10.97 3.71
CA GLY A 848 23.94 10.40 4.41
C GLY A 848 25.04 9.79 3.53
N LEU A 849 24.67 9.29 2.35
CA LEU A 849 25.62 8.77 1.34
C LEU A 849 26.09 9.85 0.35
N SER A 850 25.63 11.09 0.50
CA SER A 850 26.14 12.26 -0.21
C SER A 850 26.69 13.29 0.78
N SER A 851 27.18 14.43 0.29
CA SER A 851 27.65 15.54 1.13
C SER A 851 26.54 16.31 1.88
N HIS A 852 25.30 15.80 1.88
CA HIS A 852 24.10 16.47 2.40
C HIS A 852 23.60 15.89 3.72
N ALA A 853 24.42 15.13 4.45
CA ALA A 853 24.06 14.60 5.77
C ALA A 853 23.65 15.70 6.78
N HIS A 854 24.09 16.95 6.55
CA HIS A 854 23.67 18.13 7.31
C HIS A 854 22.14 18.44 7.21
N GLU A 855 21.44 17.93 6.19
CA GLU A 855 19.98 18.07 6.03
C GLU A 855 19.15 17.00 6.77
N ILE A 856 19.79 16.02 7.42
CA ILE A 856 19.07 14.93 8.10
C ILE A 856 18.11 15.44 9.20
N PRO A 857 18.47 16.42 10.05
CA PRO A 857 17.53 17.05 10.98
C PRO A 857 16.36 17.74 10.27
N GLU A 858 16.59 18.31 9.08
CA GLU A 858 15.55 18.95 8.26
C GLU A 858 14.53 17.92 7.75
N ALA A 859 15.03 16.79 7.25
CA ALA A 859 14.20 15.66 6.81
C ALA A 859 13.35 15.09 7.96
N LEU A 860 13.95 14.90 9.13
CA LEU A 860 13.25 14.43 10.33
C LEU A 860 12.20 15.43 10.83
N ARG A 861 12.48 16.74 10.74
CA ARG A 861 11.52 17.81 11.03
C ARG A 861 10.31 17.74 10.10
N TRP A 862 10.51 17.51 8.80
CA TRP A 862 9.40 17.30 7.86
C TRP A 862 8.60 16.03 8.19
N MET A 863 9.26 14.93 8.60
CA MET A 863 8.56 13.73 9.08
C MET A 863 7.66 14.04 10.29
N ARG A 864 8.16 14.80 11.29
CA ARG A 864 7.37 15.22 12.46
C ARG A 864 6.16 16.06 12.05
N ALA A 865 6.36 17.05 11.18
CA ALA A 865 5.30 17.94 10.71
C ALA A 865 4.24 17.23 9.84
N LEU A 866 4.63 16.21 9.06
CA LEU A 866 3.71 15.37 8.28
C LEU A 866 3.06 14.22 9.07
N GLY A 867 3.37 14.08 10.37
CA GLY A 867 2.88 12.96 11.19
C GLY A 867 3.45 11.59 10.80
N VAL A 868 4.53 11.54 10.02
CA VAL A 868 5.17 10.28 9.56
C VAL A 868 6.06 9.73 10.66
N ALA A 869 5.54 8.78 11.45
CA ALA A 869 6.30 8.13 12.51
C ALA A 869 7.50 7.32 11.94
N PRO A 870 8.75 7.64 12.34
CA PRO A 870 9.93 6.91 11.88
C PRO A 870 10.09 5.59 12.63
N THR A 871 10.70 4.58 12.00
CA THR A 871 11.11 3.37 12.71
C THR A 871 12.41 3.59 13.50
N LYS A 872 12.64 2.81 14.57
CA LYS A 872 13.94 2.76 15.29
C LYS A 872 15.14 2.63 14.36
N LYS A 873 14.99 1.86 13.28
CA LYS A 873 16.03 1.66 12.26
C LYS A 873 16.30 2.93 11.44
N THR A 874 15.26 3.66 11.05
CA THR A 874 15.42 4.92 10.31
C THR A 874 16.03 6.00 11.19
N LEU A 875 15.62 6.08 12.46
CA LEU A 875 16.25 6.96 13.45
C LEU A 875 17.71 6.58 13.73
N SER A 876 18.03 5.29 13.85
CA SER A 876 19.42 4.88 14.13
C SER A 876 20.35 5.11 12.94
N VAL A 877 19.90 4.87 11.71
CA VAL A 877 20.64 5.25 10.49
C VAL A 877 20.80 6.77 10.40
N ALA A 878 19.77 7.55 10.72
CA ALA A 878 19.84 9.01 10.75
C ALA A 878 20.87 9.53 11.77
N LEU A 879 20.88 8.97 12.99
CA LEU A 879 21.85 9.33 14.03
C LEU A 879 23.28 8.97 13.63
N VAL A 880 23.51 7.82 12.99
CA VAL A 880 24.86 7.41 12.55
C VAL A 880 25.40 8.37 11.47
N PHE A 881 24.59 8.70 10.45
CA PHE A 881 25.01 9.69 9.44
C PHE A 881 25.15 11.10 10.01
N TRP A 882 24.32 11.49 10.99
CA TRP A 882 24.46 12.80 11.65
C TRP A 882 25.71 12.89 12.51
N ALA A 883 26.07 11.81 13.21
CA ALA A 883 27.31 11.73 13.97
C ALA A 883 28.52 12.03 13.09
N GLU A 884 28.60 11.46 11.89
CA GLU A 884 29.71 11.71 10.95
C GLU A 884 29.88 13.19 10.54
N VAL A 885 28.81 14.00 10.63
CA VAL A 885 28.87 15.46 10.39
C VAL A 885 29.28 16.19 11.66
N GLY A 886 28.59 15.93 12.78
CA GLY A 886 28.82 16.63 14.05
C GLY A 886 30.15 16.27 14.73
N LEU A 887 30.80 15.17 14.34
CA LEU A 887 32.06 14.69 14.91
C LEU A 887 33.32 15.20 14.18
N ARG A 888 33.21 16.27 13.39
CA ARG A 888 34.37 17.03 12.88
C ARG A 888 35.08 17.88 13.95
N GLY A 889 34.76 17.69 15.24
CA GLY A 889 35.44 18.34 16.37
C GLY A 889 36.36 17.37 17.13
N PRO A 890 37.45 17.85 17.76
CA PRO A 890 38.56 17.03 18.30
C PRO A 890 38.23 16.15 19.53
N LEU A 891 36.97 15.91 19.86
CA LEU A 891 36.53 15.22 21.09
C LEU A 891 36.30 13.71 20.93
N PHE A 892 36.45 13.15 19.72
CA PHE A 892 36.10 11.74 19.47
C PHE A 892 37.27 10.76 19.62
N GLU A 893 38.52 11.23 19.56
CA GLU A 893 39.71 10.38 19.69
C GLU A 893 39.85 9.80 21.10
N GLU A 894 39.47 10.55 22.15
CA GLU A 894 39.61 10.11 23.55
C GLU A 894 38.50 9.15 24.04
N GLY A 895 37.28 9.26 23.50
CA GLY A 895 36.11 8.57 24.09
C GLY A 895 35.69 7.26 23.42
N TRP A 896 35.62 7.23 22.08
CA TRP A 896 34.89 6.18 21.34
C TRP A 896 35.78 5.10 20.72
N VAL A 897 37.03 5.42 20.37
CA VAL A 897 37.95 4.47 19.71
C VAL A 897 38.96 3.89 20.71
N GLY A 898 39.40 4.68 21.71
CA GLY A 898 40.34 4.21 22.74
C GLY A 898 39.76 3.17 23.70
N THR A 899 38.44 3.16 23.91
CA THR A 899 37.78 2.18 24.78
C THR A 899 37.41 0.94 23.97
N GLY A 900 38.32 -0.04 23.90
CA GLY A 900 38.16 -1.25 23.10
C GLY A 900 36.82 -1.98 23.33
N MET A 901 36.34 -2.69 22.29
CA MET A 901 35.01 -3.32 22.13
C MET A 901 34.56 -4.38 23.19
N GLY A 902 35.15 -4.38 24.40
CA GLY A 902 35.04 -5.44 25.38
C GLY A 902 34.79 -5.01 26.83
N MET A 903 34.05 -3.93 27.12
CA MET A 903 33.32 -3.80 28.39
C MET A 903 32.04 -2.98 28.24
N GLY A 904 31.00 -3.36 28.98
CA GLY A 904 29.67 -2.78 28.82
C GLY A 904 29.55 -1.36 29.36
N TRP A 905 28.74 -0.55 28.68
CA TRP A 905 28.14 0.68 29.20
C TRP A 905 27.19 0.36 30.38
N ARG A 906 27.77 -0.08 31.51
CA ARG A 906 27.02 -0.29 32.74
C ARG A 906 26.69 1.09 33.29
N GLN A 907 25.47 1.53 32.98
CA GLN A 907 24.85 2.73 33.51
C GLN A 907 25.19 2.81 35.01
N ARG A 908 25.93 3.87 35.39
CA ARG A 908 26.53 4.00 36.72
C ARG A 908 25.43 4.36 37.72
N ASN A 909 24.57 3.38 38.04
CA ASN A 909 23.74 3.43 39.23
C ASN A 909 24.70 3.62 40.40
N SER A 910 24.71 4.83 40.93
CA SER A 910 25.39 5.20 42.16
C SER A 910 24.67 4.49 43.31
N GLY A 911 25.00 3.21 43.48
CA GLY A 911 24.73 2.51 44.72
C GLY A 911 25.37 3.29 45.84
N THR A 912 24.54 3.67 46.80
CA THR A 912 24.91 4.13 48.13
C THR A 912 26.15 3.39 48.63
N ARG A 913 27.27 4.10 48.71
CA ARG A 913 28.40 3.69 49.52
C ARG A 913 28.68 4.84 50.47
N ASP A 914 28.16 4.69 51.69
CA ASP A 914 28.60 5.50 52.81
C ASP A 914 30.11 5.42 52.93
N MET A 915 30.76 6.57 53.11
CA MET A 915 31.93 6.75 53.97
C MET A 915 32.32 8.23 54.02
N ASN A 916 32.08 8.78 55.20
CA ASN A 916 32.88 9.79 55.89
C ASN A 916 32.82 11.27 55.48
N GLU A 917 32.70 12.09 56.53
CA GLU A 917 32.73 13.55 56.51
C GLU A 917 34.17 14.08 56.40
N GLY A 918 34.35 15.31 55.92
CA GLY A 918 35.66 15.97 55.96
C GLY A 918 35.88 17.07 54.92
N ASN A 919 35.52 18.30 55.30
CA ASN A 919 36.07 19.58 54.80
C ASN A 919 36.66 19.68 53.37
N ALA A 920 35.92 20.32 52.46
CA ALA A 920 36.46 21.41 51.63
C ALA A 920 35.31 22.19 50.95
N THR A 921 35.07 23.42 51.40
CA THR A 921 34.07 24.33 50.80
C THR A 921 34.61 24.98 49.51
N ASN A 922 34.44 24.30 48.37
CA ASN A 922 34.38 24.93 47.06
C ASN A 922 33.70 24.01 46.04
N ARG A 923 32.38 23.83 46.19
CA ARG A 923 31.55 23.21 45.14
C ARG A 923 31.46 24.17 43.96
N MET A 924 32.39 24.05 43.01
CA MET A 924 32.10 24.44 41.62
C MET A 924 30.79 23.75 41.24
N MET A 925 29.75 24.53 40.94
CA MET A 925 28.54 23.99 40.31
C MET A 925 29.00 23.26 39.04
N PRO A 926 28.68 21.96 38.85
CA PRO A 926 29.07 21.25 37.66
C PRO A 926 28.44 21.98 36.47
N SER A 927 29.28 22.61 35.64
CA SER A 927 28.84 23.38 34.49
C SER A 927 27.89 22.51 33.67
N ALA A 928 26.69 23.02 33.38
CA ALA A 928 25.66 22.25 32.69
C ALA A 928 26.27 21.51 31.48
N PRO A 929 26.08 20.18 31.37
CA PRO A 929 26.81 19.37 30.42
C PRO A 929 26.59 19.93 29.01
N ARG A 930 27.68 20.31 28.34
CA ARG A 930 27.62 20.96 27.02
C ARG A 930 26.88 20.04 26.05
N THR A 931 25.65 20.39 25.72
CA THR A 931 24.82 19.63 24.78
C THR A 931 25.43 19.74 23.39
N THR A 932 26.06 18.67 22.91
CA THR A 932 26.49 18.56 21.52
C THR A 932 25.26 18.54 20.61
N GLU A 933 25.40 18.96 19.35
CA GLU A 933 24.32 18.90 18.36
C GLU A 933 23.75 17.48 18.20
N TYR A 934 24.59 16.46 18.37
CA TYR A 934 24.15 15.06 18.42
C TYR A 934 23.21 14.79 19.61
N THR A 935 23.60 15.18 20.83
CA THR A 935 22.75 15.00 22.02
C THR A 935 21.47 15.86 21.96
N ALA A 936 21.53 17.05 21.37
CA ALA A 936 20.35 17.89 21.13
C ALA A 936 19.37 17.23 20.15
N LEU A 937 19.87 16.66 19.04
CA LEU A 937 19.05 15.90 18.10
C LEU A 937 18.45 14.65 18.75
N GLN A 938 19.23 13.91 19.54
CA GLN A 938 18.75 12.72 20.26
C GLN A 938 17.66 13.08 21.30
N ALA A 939 17.84 14.17 22.04
CA ALA A 939 16.83 14.67 22.98
C ALA A 939 15.54 15.11 22.26
N TRP A 940 15.65 15.81 21.12
CA TRP A 940 14.50 16.17 20.29
C TRP A 940 13.79 14.95 19.67
N MET A 941 14.54 13.91 19.27
CA MET A 941 13.94 12.64 18.84
C MET A 941 13.18 11.97 19.98
N ARG A 942 13.74 11.95 21.20
CA ARG A 942 13.10 11.38 22.40
C ARG A 942 11.80 12.11 22.75
N ASP A 943 11.79 13.44 22.72
CA ASP A 943 10.58 14.26 22.84
C ASP A 943 9.52 13.91 21.78
N TRP A 944 9.93 13.72 20.53
CA TRP A 944 9.00 13.43 19.44
C TRP A 944 8.40 12.01 19.48
N VAL A 945 9.23 10.96 19.63
CA VAL A 945 8.76 9.57 19.49
C VAL A 945 8.56 8.83 20.82
N GLY A 946 8.98 9.42 21.94
CA GLY A 946 9.03 8.79 23.26
C GLY A 946 10.23 7.84 23.43
N ASP A 947 10.64 7.60 24.68
CA ASP A 947 11.78 6.74 25.01
C ASP A 947 11.66 5.31 24.44
N GLU A 948 10.47 4.72 24.49
CA GLU A 948 10.21 3.37 23.97
C GLU A 948 10.55 3.22 22.48
N ARG A 949 10.41 4.29 21.68
CA ARG A 949 10.64 4.30 20.23
C ARG A 949 11.95 4.98 19.83
N CYS A 950 12.63 5.64 20.76
CA CYS A 950 13.99 6.11 20.55
C CYS A 950 14.93 4.92 20.27
N PRO A 951 15.95 5.05 19.41
CA PRO A 951 16.96 4.00 19.22
C PRO A 951 17.69 3.69 20.52
N THR A 952 17.80 2.40 20.86
CA THR A 952 18.73 1.95 21.90
C THR A 952 20.15 1.91 21.35
N GLU A 953 21.17 1.81 22.21
CA GLU A 953 22.57 1.64 21.78
C GLU A 953 22.74 0.43 20.85
N GLY A 954 22.08 -0.70 21.15
CA GLY A 954 22.05 -1.87 20.28
C GLY A 954 21.37 -1.61 18.91
N ASP A 955 20.48 -0.62 18.80
CA ASP A 955 19.90 -0.19 17.52
C ASP A 955 20.79 0.79 16.77
N ILE A 956 21.58 1.60 17.47
CA ILE A 956 22.65 2.45 16.89
C ILE A 956 23.73 1.56 16.29
N GLN A 957 24.18 0.52 17.00
CA GLN A 957 25.11 -0.48 16.45
C GLN A 957 24.57 -1.16 15.19
N LYS A 958 23.29 -1.58 15.18
CA LYS A 958 22.62 -2.07 13.95
C LYS A 958 22.57 -1.00 12.85
N GLY A 959 22.46 0.27 13.22
CA GLY A 959 22.57 1.44 12.34
C GLY A 959 23.95 1.54 11.70
N ILE A 960 25.03 1.42 12.49
CA ILE A 960 26.42 1.41 12.02
C ILE A 960 26.63 0.27 11.02
N TRP A 961 26.21 -0.96 11.34
CA TRP A 961 26.25 -2.09 10.41
C TRP A 961 25.42 -1.85 9.15
N ALA A 962 24.28 -1.16 9.24
CA ALA A 962 23.47 -0.80 8.09
C ALA A 962 24.16 0.27 7.22
N VAL A 963 24.79 1.29 7.81
CA VAL A 963 25.53 2.35 7.11
C VAL A 963 26.80 1.80 6.46
N ALA A 964 27.58 0.97 7.17
CA ALA A 964 28.74 0.27 6.61
C ALA A 964 28.34 -0.59 5.41
N LYS A 965 27.24 -1.37 5.52
CA LYS A 965 26.67 -2.12 4.40
C LYS A 965 26.11 -1.21 3.30
N MET A 966 25.68 0.00 3.62
CA MET A 966 25.31 1.04 2.64
C MET A 966 26.51 1.77 2.04
N ARG A 967 27.75 1.52 2.49
CA ARG A 967 28.99 2.02 1.84
C ARG A 967 29.73 0.93 1.07
N ASP A 968 29.58 -0.32 1.49
CA ASP A 968 30.04 -1.52 0.79
C ASP A 968 29.78 -1.45 -0.74
N ARG A 969 30.82 -1.81 -1.51
CA ARG A 969 30.83 -1.89 -2.99
C ARG A 969 29.94 -3.02 -3.52
N ASP A 970 29.59 -4.00 -2.67
CA ASP A 970 28.66 -5.08 -3.03
C ASP A 970 27.19 -4.74 -2.71
N PHE A 971 26.91 -3.52 -2.24
CA PHE A 971 25.54 -3.06 -2.02
C PHE A 971 24.74 -3.01 -3.33
N GLY A 972 23.72 -3.88 -3.41
CA GLY A 972 22.89 -4.06 -4.59
C GLY A 972 23.12 -5.41 -5.26
N LYS A 973 24.32 -5.98 -5.17
CA LYS A 973 24.74 -7.29 -5.73
C LYS A 973 24.13 -8.51 -5.01
N ARG A 974 22.89 -8.41 -4.49
CA ARG A 974 22.14 -9.58 -4.00
C ARG A 974 21.51 -10.32 -5.18
N GLY A 975 22.27 -11.21 -5.80
CA GLY A 975 21.81 -12.04 -6.91
C GLY A 975 22.73 -13.22 -7.21
N GLY A 976 24.04 -13.00 -7.22
CA GLY A 976 25.01 -14.09 -7.29
C GLY A 976 25.22 -14.71 -5.90
N HIS A 977 24.70 -15.92 -5.68
CA HIS A 977 25.59 -16.89 -5.08
C HIS A 977 26.75 -17.03 -6.07
N ALA A 978 27.99 -16.82 -5.61
CA ALA A 978 29.12 -17.28 -6.37
C ALA A 978 28.97 -18.81 -6.45
N VAL A 979 28.47 -19.29 -7.59
CA VAL A 979 28.60 -20.69 -7.96
C VAL A 979 30.09 -20.87 -8.12
N ILE A 980 30.73 -21.38 -7.07
CA ILE A 980 32.07 -21.92 -7.16
C ILE A 980 31.96 -22.99 -8.23
N ARG A 981 32.48 -22.68 -9.41
CA ARG A 981 32.49 -23.59 -10.53
C ARG A 981 33.38 -24.75 -10.09
N GLU A 982 32.77 -25.89 -9.78
CA GLU A 982 33.48 -27.11 -9.39
C GLU A 982 34.31 -27.60 -10.59
N GLY A 983 35.49 -26.99 -10.75
CA GLY A 983 36.57 -27.56 -11.53
C GLY A 983 37.12 -28.73 -10.72
N GLY A 984 37.01 -29.93 -11.27
CA GLY A 984 37.40 -31.16 -10.57
C GLY A 984 38.87 -31.14 -10.15
N GLY A 985 39.10 -31.18 -8.85
CA GLY A 985 40.40 -31.34 -8.21
C GLY A 985 40.21 -32.01 -6.85
N MET A 986 40.93 -33.11 -6.61
CA MET A 986 40.81 -33.90 -5.38
C MET A 986 41.48 -33.24 -4.17
N CYS A 987 40.88 -33.45 -2.98
CA CYS A 987 41.41 -33.15 -1.64
C CYS A 987 41.65 -31.65 -1.32
N VAL A 988 41.61 -31.18 -0.07
CA VAL A 988 41.71 -31.82 1.26
C VAL A 988 40.59 -31.32 2.19
N ASP A 989 40.17 -32.15 3.15
CA ASP A 989 39.23 -31.75 4.22
C ASP A 989 39.68 -30.48 4.97
N THR A 990 38.88 -29.42 4.90
CA THR A 990 38.93 -28.32 5.87
C THR A 990 37.55 -28.11 6.48
N VAL A 991 37.47 -28.09 7.80
CA VAL A 991 36.22 -27.98 8.56
C VAL A 991 35.57 -26.61 8.33
N GLY A 992 34.69 -26.54 7.33
CA GLY A 992 33.97 -25.33 6.95
C GLY A 992 32.96 -24.90 8.02
N ARG A 993 33.27 -23.84 8.76
CA ARG A 993 32.26 -23.12 9.57
C ARG A 993 31.23 -22.51 8.63
N GLN A 994 30.09 -23.18 8.50
CA GLN A 994 28.99 -22.77 7.64
C GLN A 994 28.40 -21.44 8.12
N TRP A 995 28.69 -20.35 7.40
CA TRP A 995 28.16 -19.02 7.71
C TRP A 995 26.64 -19.00 7.49
N GLY A 996 25.88 -19.18 8.57
CA GLY A 996 24.42 -19.18 8.56
C GLY A 996 23.86 -17.85 8.02
N GLY A 997 23.34 -17.88 6.79
CA GLY A 997 22.82 -16.70 6.11
C GLY A 997 21.64 -16.07 6.85
N TRP A 998 21.82 -14.84 7.36
CA TRP A 998 20.84 -14.12 8.18
C TRP A 998 19.56 -13.74 7.39
N GLY A 999 18.61 -14.67 7.34
CA GLY A 999 17.22 -14.46 6.90
C GLY A 999 16.23 -14.15 8.03
N GLY A 1000 16.67 -14.27 9.29
CA GLY A 1000 15.82 -14.17 10.49
C GLY A 1000 15.54 -12.74 10.94
N TRP A 1001 14.70 -11.99 10.22
CA TRP A 1001 14.17 -10.68 10.65
C TRP A 1001 12.63 -10.69 10.82
N ARG A 1002 12.08 -11.82 11.28
CA ARG A 1002 10.64 -12.00 11.59
C ARG A 1002 10.35 -12.78 12.89
N LYS A 1003 11.37 -13.07 13.72
CA LYS A 1003 11.25 -14.00 14.86
C LYS A 1003 11.60 -13.43 16.25
N TYR A 1004 11.67 -12.10 16.39
CA TYR A 1004 11.70 -11.43 17.70
C TYR A 1004 10.60 -10.37 17.70
N GLY A 1005 9.65 -10.50 18.63
CA GLY A 1005 8.31 -9.92 18.57
C GLY A 1005 7.22 -10.97 18.82
N GLN A 1006 7.39 -11.74 19.90
CA GLN A 1006 6.30 -12.23 20.75
C GLN A 1006 6.40 -11.43 22.05
#